data_AF-A0A329ZEF2-F1
#
_entry.id   AF-A0A329ZEF2-F1
#
_cell.length_a   1.000
_cell.length_b   1.000
_cell.length_c   1.000
_cell.angle_alpha   90.00
_cell.angle_beta   90.00
_cell.angle_gamma   90.00
#
_symmetry.space_group_name_H-M   'P 1'
#
loop_
_entity.id
_entity.type
_entity.pdbx_description
1 polymer ?
#
loop_
_entity_poly.entity_id
_entity_poly.type
_entity_poly.pdbx_seq_one_letter_code
_entity_poly.pdbx_strand_id
1 'polypeptide(L)'
;MKPTYSPKFISTIAALSLCVSSAVAHHSDSTNWQVTGSNENAHSSAGDSNTTTITNLTNGIVSTGANAENRISSLIIKSETNNNNNPTLEIGNQNNNKKITVPNITIDAGANLNRTIQNAGQDNKKWNILIRGGSTINTFENNGTISSSNNADTLYLFTDTTNGNTQTVIETFINNGTIDSKDQNAAIRVQGAKIENFKNEKVISAIGDAIKIHKLNNHNTTGTITNFTNEGTIKSTGNLGSYNNGTESSGINLDNATIKSFTNKGTISSDKGNAVRLTSSSITTFINDTNGVIETQSTHGFFTSHNPVHAAVLLSTGVKVDYLDNKGIIKGKNSGITVMGNNYNTIKNLKNSGTITITNNAHATSAGILFANIDYSNTTKYHTIENTGVITGGQYGVYIEGGSIDNLKNSGTIEGTKDGIGFHGNGTGVTNTTIQNLEVEKGTIKGGENGINISKARGDNNHQTVVQNLTIAKDAKVEGEKGSGIVLGRANANGQQGKNNYKLTGQINVQGTLKGTQAGITNYGQLGSDNNGSQEVIVVGENGRIDGVVKNAAGGTLQGNITNKGSSVLEIDNQGKTGNKTVITNNGQGEIKIKDWKLENQDNGSGNLKTVQFEGNGNITLEKLTINEGNTDITKVADAIQGSKKAEAVAHTQVQTSGGNGAVTITGDLLRGLVANIDGSKTAAAALNRTLIATATARATFLDTVMGNALNTLSFLHHRASSSLGSYKNANLYANATTIRNDLLSQSSSYA
;
A
#
# COMPACT_ATOMS: atom_id res chain seq x y z
N MET A 1 74.71 79.80 -19.09
CA MET A 1 75.30 78.46 -19.30
C MET A 1 74.34 77.41 -18.75
N LYS A 2 73.84 76.51 -19.60
CA LYS A 2 72.97 75.38 -19.19
C LYS A 2 73.84 74.26 -18.60
N PRO A 3 73.53 73.70 -17.42
CA PRO A 3 74.11 72.44 -16.99
C PRO A 3 73.25 71.26 -17.46
N THR A 4 73.90 70.36 -18.19
CA THR A 4 73.42 69.05 -18.63
C THR A 4 73.51 68.07 -17.44
N TYR A 5 72.40 67.50 -17.00
CA TYR A 5 72.40 66.41 -16.01
C TYR A 5 72.45 65.04 -16.72
N SER A 6 73.42 64.22 -16.31
CA SER A 6 73.58 62.81 -16.70
C SER A 6 72.77 61.90 -15.77
N PRO A 7 71.98 60.93 -16.26
CA PRO A 7 71.21 60.03 -15.43
C PRO A 7 72.03 58.76 -15.12
N LYS A 8 72.66 58.69 -13.94
CA LYS A 8 73.29 57.45 -13.44
C LYS A 8 72.99 57.12 -11.97
N PHE A 9 71.90 57.64 -11.40
CA PHE A 9 71.54 57.39 -10.00
C PHE A 9 70.10 56.90 -9.74
N ILE A 10 69.35 56.53 -10.79
CA ILE A 10 67.97 56.01 -10.64
C ILE A 10 67.89 54.47 -10.80
N SER A 11 68.98 53.76 -11.17
CA SER A 11 68.90 52.30 -11.37
C SER A 11 69.16 51.45 -10.12
N THR A 12 69.68 52.02 -9.02
CA THR A 12 70.05 51.23 -7.82
C THR A 12 68.89 51.09 -6.82
N ILE A 13 67.97 52.06 -6.76
CA ILE A 13 66.77 51.96 -5.92
C ILE A 13 65.70 51.04 -6.56
N ALA A 14 65.62 51.00 -7.89
CA ALA A 14 64.78 50.03 -8.59
C ALA A 14 65.29 48.59 -8.43
N ALA A 15 66.61 48.38 -8.37
CA ALA A 15 67.21 47.06 -8.15
C ALA A 15 67.03 46.57 -6.69
N LEU A 16 67.04 47.46 -5.69
CA LEU A 16 66.72 47.08 -4.30
C LEU A 16 65.22 46.85 -4.07
N SER A 17 64.33 47.48 -4.84
CA SER A 17 62.90 47.14 -4.81
C SER A 17 62.58 45.83 -5.55
N LEU A 18 63.41 45.40 -6.50
CA LEU A 18 63.26 44.13 -7.23
C LEU A 18 63.91 42.93 -6.51
N CYS A 19 64.91 43.16 -5.66
CA CYS A 19 65.58 42.10 -4.89
C CYS A 19 64.90 41.79 -3.55
N VAL A 20 63.80 42.48 -3.18
CA VAL A 20 62.98 42.15 -2.00
C VAL A 20 61.71 41.37 -2.39
N SER A 21 61.38 41.27 -3.69
CA SER A 21 60.28 40.40 -4.18
C SER A 21 60.69 38.94 -4.42
N SER A 22 61.96 38.57 -4.22
CA SER A 22 62.45 37.19 -4.34
C SER A 22 62.99 36.62 -3.03
N ALA A 23 62.83 37.33 -1.91
CA ALA A 23 62.91 36.71 -0.60
C ALA A 23 61.61 35.92 -0.40
N VAL A 24 61.61 34.66 -0.84
CA VAL A 24 60.69 33.65 -0.34
C VAL A 24 60.92 33.62 1.16
N ALA A 25 60.08 34.33 1.92
CA ALA A 25 60.04 34.17 3.35
C ALA A 25 59.77 32.69 3.59
N HIS A 26 60.78 31.99 4.10
CA HIS A 26 60.70 30.61 4.53
C HIS A 26 59.73 30.59 5.73
N HIS A 27 58.44 30.49 5.45
CA HIS A 27 57.39 30.47 6.47
C HIS A 27 57.04 29.02 6.80
N SER A 28 56.74 28.73 8.06
CA SER A 28 56.62 27.38 8.64
C SER A 28 55.51 26.48 8.06
N ASP A 29 54.76 26.96 7.07
CA ASP A 29 53.59 26.27 6.48
C ASP A 29 53.83 25.76 5.05
N SER A 30 54.98 26.09 4.43
CA SER A 30 55.36 25.57 3.10
C SER A 30 55.61 24.06 3.09
N THR A 31 55.58 23.40 4.25
CA THR A 31 55.74 21.96 4.46
C THR A 31 54.39 21.23 4.67
N ASN A 32 53.32 21.96 4.99
CA ASN A 32 52.02 21.40 5.40
C ASN A 32 51.02 21.25 4.25
N TRP A 33 50.98 22.22 3.33
CA TRP A 33 50.27 22.11 2.05
C TRP A 33 51.28 21.95 0.92
N GLN A 34 51.00 21.04 -0.02
CA GLN A 34 51.82 20.80 -1.21
C GLN A 34 50.98 21.06 -2.47
N VAL A 35 51.58 21.73 -3.44
CA VAL A 35 51.01 21.90 -4.78
C VAL A 35 51.94 21.18 -5.75
N THR A 36 51.46 20.18 -6.48
CA THR A 36 52.27 19.36 -7.40
C THR A 36 51.73 19.43 -8.82
N GLY A 37 52.55 19.85 -9.80
CA GLY A 37 52.13 19.97 -11.21
C GLY A 37 53.06 20.88 -12.03
N SER A 38 52.84 20.94 -13.35
CA SER A 38 53.59 21.82 -14.27
C SER A 38 53.00 23.24 -14.29
N ASN A 39 53.14 23.98 -13.19
CA ASN A 39 52.90 25.43 -13.21
C ASN A 39 53.76 26.22 -12.22
N GLU A 40 54.33 27.31 -12.73
CA GLU A 40 55.24 28.23 -12.03
C GLU A 40 54.52 29.40 -11.34
N ASN A 41 53.19 29.52 -11.46
CA ASN A 41 52.41 30.71 -11.05
C ASN A 41 51.34 30.48 -9.97
N ALA A 42 51.28 29.29 -9.35
CA ALA A 42 50.40 29.07 -8.21
C ALA A 42 50.99 29.76 -6.96
N HIS A 43 50.50 30.96 -6.65
CA HIS A 43 50.95 31.70 -5.47
C HIS A 43 50.25 31.21 -4.21
N SER A 44 50.96 30.45 -3.37
CA SER A 44 50.60 30.26 -1.96
C SER A 44 51.08 31.47 -1.17
N SER A 45 50.19 32.45 -0.97
CA SER A 45 50.42 33.49 0.02
C SER A 45 49.79 33.03 1.34
N ALA A 46 50.63 32.77 2.34
CA ALA A 46 50.19 32.85 3.72
C ALA A 46 50.14 34.35 4.05
N GLY A 47 48.95 34.93 4.15
CA GLY A 47 48.82 36.19 4.88
C GLY A 47 49.16 35.95 6.36
N ASP A 48 49.32 37.00 7.16
CA ASP A 48 49.57 36.91 8.62
C ASP A 48 48.51 36.09 9.42
N SER A 49 47.44 35.65 8.76
CA SER A 49 46.43 34.71 9.27
C SER A 49 46.80 33.27 8.88
N ASN A 50 46.79 32.32 9.82
CA ASN A 50 46.93 30.84 9.66
C ASN A 50 46.05 30.21 8.52
N THR A 51 46.23 30.63 7.28
CA THR A 51 45.40 30.37 6.11
C THR A 51 46.27 30.41 4.87
N THR A 52 46.30 29.30 4.15
CA THR A 52 46.91 29.17 2.83
C THR A 52 45.88 29.57 1.77
N THR A 53 46.21 30.57 0.94
CA THR A 53 45.37 30.95 -0.20
C THR A 53 46.00 30.46 -1.51
N ILE A 54 45.23 29.75 -2.32
CA ILE A 54 45.60 29.31 -3.66
C ILE A 54 44.85 30.17 -4.68
N THR A 55 45.58 30.77 -5.62
CA THR A 55 45.05 31.54 -6.76
C THR A 55 45.61 31.00 -8.06
N ASN A 56 44.83 31.04 -9.14
CA ASN A 56 45.27 30.69 -10.50
C ASN A 56 45.93 29.29 -10.62
N LEU A 57 45.34 28.25 -10.02
CA LEU A 57 45.83 26.89 -10.17
C LEU A 57 45.53 26.38 -11.58
N THR A 58 46.48 26.57 -12.48
CA THR A 58 46.35 26.19 -13.89
C THR A 58 46.62 24.70 -14.11
N ASN A 59 47.52 24.03 -13.38
CA ASN A 59 47.72 22.57 -13.47
C ASN A 59 48.37 22.03 -12.18
N GLY A 60 47.70 21.13 -11.45
CA GLY A 60 48.32 20.43 -10.31
C GLY A 60 47.42 20.02 -9.16
N ILE A 61 47.89 19.09 -8.32
CA ILE A 61 47.18 18.60 -7.13
C ILE A 61 47.54 19.47 -5.93
N VAL A 62 46.53 19.99 -5.23
CA VAL A 62 46.69 20.56 -3.89
C VAL A 62 46.50 19.43 -2.90
N SER A 63 47.51 19.11 -2.11
CA SER A 63 47.44 18.03 -1.13
C SER A 63 48.06 18.41 0.20
N THR A 64 47.72 17.64 1.24
CA THR A 64 48.45 17.70 2.51
C THR A 64 49.87 17.16 2.31
N GLY A 65 50.86 17.91 2.78
CA GLY A 65 52.27 17.54 2.64
C GLY A 65 52.64 16.27 3.39
N ALA A 66 53.68 15.58 2.91
CA ALA A 66 54.13 14.32 3.48
C ALA A 66 54.50 14.42 4.98
N ASN A 67 54.92 15.60 5.43
CA ASN A 67 55.31 15.87 6.82
C ASN A 67 54.23 16.59 7.64
N ALA A 68 53.05 16.88 7.06
CA ALA A 68 51.96 17.53 7.77
C ALA A 68 51.49 16.68 8.97
N GLU A 69 51.39 17.30 10.14
CA GLU A 69 51.01 16.63 11.39
C GLU A 69 49.95 17.42 12.16
N ASN A 70 49.07 16.71 12.86
CA ASN A 70 48.08 17.22 13.79
C ASN A 70 47.09 18.22 13.20
N ARG A 71 47.47 19.50 13.09
CA ARG A 71 46.62 20.60 12.66
C ARG A 71 47.41 21.51 11.73
N ILE A 72 46.87 21.76 10.54
CA ILE A 72 47.49 22.63 9.53
C ILE A 72 46.64 23.90 9.34
N SER A 73 47.13 24.86 8.55
CA SER A 73 46.36 26.08 8.24
C SER A 73 45.10 25.81 7.45
N SER A 74 44.15 26.75 7.54
CA SER A 74 42.97 26.79 6.66
C SER A 74 43.39 26.90 5.19
N LEU A 75 42.51 26.52 4.27
CA LEU A 75 42.74 26.60 2.83
C LEU A 75 41.63 27.44 2.18
N ILE A 76 42.01 28.40 1.34
CA ILE A 76 41.09 29.14 0.48
C ILE A 76 41.53 28.94 -0.97
N ILE A 77 40.60 28.56 -1.85
CA ILE A 77 40.84 28.44 -3.30
C ILE A 77 40.07 29.56 -4.02
N LYS A 78 40.82 30.44 -4.71
CA LYS A 78 40.36 31.61 -5.46
C LYS A 78 40.64 31.46 -6.97
N SER A 79 39.76 32.04 -7.81
CA SER A 79 39.81 32.14 -9.28
C SER A 79 39.87 30.82 -10.08
N GLU A 80 39.68 30.91 -11.41
CA GLU A 80 39.53 29.81 -12.37
C GLU A 80 40.69 28.79 -12.36
N THR A 81 40.40 27.53 -11.98
CA THR A 81 41.32 26.39 -12.18
C THR A 81 40.86 25.61 -13.40
N ASN A 82 40.91 26.25 -14.56
CA ASN A 82 40.32 25.72 -15.79
C ASN A 82 41.37 24.91 -16.55
N ASN A 83 41.44 23.59 -16.36
CA ASN A 83 41.89 22.69 -17.42
C ASN A 83 41.51 21.21 -17.21
N ASN A 84 41.52 20.49 -18.33
CA ASN A 84 41.27 19.06 -18.46
C ASN A 84 42.39 18.17 -17.85
N ASN A 85 43.31 18.70 -17.02
CA ASN A 85 44.57 18.05 -16.63
C ASN A 85 44.82 17.96 -15.11
N ASN A 86 43.78 17.79 -14.28
CA ASN A 86 43.87 17.27 -12.89
C ASN A 86 44.11 18.26 -11.72
N PRO A 87 43.45 19.42 -11.58
CA PRO A 87 43.33 20.01 -10.25
C PRO A 87 42.54 19.05 -9.36
N THR A 88 43.22 18.45 -8.38
CA THR A 88 42.63 17.54 -7.37
C THR A 88 42.95 18.13 -6.00
N LEU A 89 41.96 18.21 -5.12
CA LEU A 89 42.23 18.51 -3.70
C LEU A 89 42.27 17.18 -2.94
N GLU A 90 43.43 16.83 -2.38
CA GLU A 90 43.62 15.60 -1.61
C GLU A 90 44.02 15.91 -0.16
N ILE A 91 43.09 15.75 0.76
CA ILE A 91 43.34 15.93 2.19
C ILE A 91 43.54 14.57 2.86
N GLY A 92 44.69 14.42 3.52
CA GLY A 92 45.12 13.16 4.10
C GLY A 92 45.89 12.30 3.11
N ASN A 93 46.87 11.54 3.59
CA ASN A 93 47.80 10.80 2.75
C ASN A 93 47.84 9.30 3.13
N GLN A 94 47.71 8.45 2.11
CA GLN A 94 47.76 6.98 2.22
C GLN A 94 49.15 6.46 2.60
N ASN A 95 50.21 7.23 2.30
CA ASN A 95 51.60 6.81 2.49
C ASN A 95 52.19 7.21 3.85
N ASN A 96 51.58 8.15 4.59
CA ASN A 96 52.15 8.66 5.84
C ASN A 96 51.29 8.43 7.08
N ASN A 97 50.08 7.86 6.96
CA ASN A 97 49.19 7.48 8.07
C ASN A 97 48.89 8.61 9.09
N LYS A 98 49.12 9.88 8.73
CA LYS A 98 49.00 11.01 9.65
C LYS A 98 47.60 11.60 9.58
N LYS A 99 46.94 11.67 10.73
CA LYS A 99 45.65 12.36 10.92
C LYS A 99 45.89 13.85 10.89
N ILE A 100 45.12 14.55 10.06
CA ILE A 100 45.25 16.00 9.88
C ILE A 100 43.93 16.65 10.25
N THR A 101 44.01 17.75 10.98
CA THR A 101 42.90 18.66 11.28
C THR A 101 43.07 19.91 10.44
N VAL A 102 42.12 20.19 9.56
CA VAL A 102 42.07 21.45 8.80
C VAL A 102 40.94 22.31 9.38
N PRO A 103 41.21 23.52 9.88
CA PRO A 103 40.17 24.36 10.45
C PRO A 103 39.10 24.69 9.41
N ASN A 104 39.45 25.38 8.33
CA ASN A 104 38.50 25.76 7.29
C ASN A 104 39.04 25.43 5.89
N ILE A 105 38.18 24.94 5.02
CA ILE A 105 38.40 24.85 3.58
C ILE A 105 37.30 25.64 2.89
N THR A 106 37.66 26.67 2.13
CA THR A 106 36.72 27.52 1.41
C THR A 106 37.04 27.53 -0.08
N ILE A 107 36.03 27.20 -0.90
CA ILE A 107 36.06 27.42 -2.35
C ILE A 107 35.31 28.72 -2.62
N ASP A 108 36.01 29.79 -3.00
CA ASP A 108 35.41 31.13 -3.11
C ASP A 108 34.41 31.24 -4.27
N ALA A 109 33.49 32.19 -4.16
CA ALA A 109 32.58 32.52 -5.24
C ALA A 109 33.35 32.87 -6.52
N GLY A 110 32.97 32.26 -7.64
CA GLY A 110 33.66 32.39 -8.93
C GLY A 110 34.87 31.46 -9.12
N ALA A 111 35.30 30.72 -8.09
CA ALA A 111 36.26 29.63 -8.28
C ALA A 111 35.58 28.44 -9.00
N ASN A 112 36.31 27.79 -9.91
CA ASN A 112 35.83 26.65 -10.69
C ASN A 112 36.84 25.50 -10.62
N LEU A 113 36.55 24.48 -9.83
CA LEU A 113 37.35 23.26 -9.72
C LEU A 113 36.73 22.19 -10.63
N ASN A 114 37.18 22.13 -11.88
CA ASN A 114 36.66 21.17 -12.86
C ASN A 114 37.70 20.08 -13.13
N ARG A 115 37.32 18.81 -12.94
CA ARG A 115 38.18 17.66 -13.26
C ARG A 115 37.58 16.80 -14.38
N THR A 116 38.37 16.54 -15.41
CA THR A 116 38.05 15.54 -16.44
C THR A 116 39.14 14.47 -16.44
N ILE A 117 38.82 13.21 -16.12
CA ILE A 117 39.82 12.12 -16.13
C ILE A 117 40.15 11.74 -17.57
N GLN A 118 41.41 11.89 -17.99
CA GLN A 118 41.88 11.39 -19.29
C GLN A 118 42.31 9.93 -19.13
N ASN A 119 41.60 8.98 -19.75
CA ASN A 119 41.84 7.52 -19.69
C ASN A 119 41.36 6.81 -18.41
N ALA A 120 40.02 6.69 -18.26
CA ALA A 120 39.34 6.03 -17.13
C ALA A 120 39.74 4.56 -16.83
N GLY A 121 40.48 3.90 -17.73
CA GLY A 121 40.96 2.52 -17.57
C GLY A 121 42.30 2.38 -16.87
N GLN A 122 43.09 3.45 -16.68
CA GLN A 122 44.43 3.39 -16.08
C GLN A 122 44.63 4.32 -14.88
N ASP A 123 43.82 5.37 -14.73
CA ASP A 123 43.94 6.27 -13.58
C ASP A 123 43.31 5.66 -12.31
N ASN A 124 44.16 5.33 -11.34
CA ASN A 124 43.76 4.85 -10.01
C ASN A 124 43.06 5.93 -9.13
N LYS A 125 42.88 7.15 -9.65
CA LYS A 125 42.30 8.31 -8.94
C LYS A 125 40.98 8.75 -9.57
N LYS A 126 39.86 8.28 -9.03
CA LYS A 126 38.49 8.52 -9.55
C LYS A 126 37.72 9.62 -8.80
N TRP A 127 38.37 10.74 -8.46
CA TRP A 127 37.76 11.82 -7.67
C TRP A 127 38.28 13.21 -8.02
N ASN A 128 37.48 14.27 -7.87
CA ASN A 128 37.99 15.66 -7.92
C ASN A 128 38.52 16.12 -6.56
N ILE A 129 37.74 15.96 -5.50
CA ILE A 129 38.18 16.21 -4.12
C ILE A 129 38.14 14.89 -3.34
N LEU A 130 39.21 14.55 -2.64
CA LEU A 130 39.29 13.42 -1.73
C LEU A 130 39.68 13.87 -0.34
N ILE A 131 38.92 13.43 0.66
CA ILE A 131 39.23 13.63 2.07
C ILE A 131 39.30 12.25 2.71
N ARG A 132 40.44 11.93 3.32
CA ARG A 132 40.71 10.59 3.82
C ARG A 132 41.60 10.50 5.06
N GLY A 133 41.90 9.27 5.47
CA GLY A 133 42.93 8.94 6.45
C GLY A 133 42.55 9.22 7.91
N GLY A 134 41.26 9.31 8.23
CA GLY A 134 40.81 9.69 9.57
C GLY A 134 41.05 11.18 9.87
N SER A 135 41.25 11.99 8.85
CA SER A 135 41.41 13.45 8.95
C SER A 135 40.09 14.11 9.37
N THR A 136 40.20 15.27 10.00
CA THR A 136 39.06 16.11 10.41
C THR A 136 39.12 17.45 9.70
N ILE A 137 37.99 17.90 9.17
CA ILE A 137 37.82 19.27 8.67
C ILE A 137 36.73 19.92 9.50
N ASN A 138 37.02 21.05 10.17
CA ASN A 138 36.00 21.68 11.00
C ASN A 138 34.93 22.32 10.12
N THR A 139 35.31 23.09 9.10
CA THR A 139 34.37 23.62 8.11
C THR A 139 34.85 23.43 6.68
N PHE A 140 34.02 22.80 5.85
CA PHE A 140 34.16 22.80 4.40
C PHE A 140 33.04 23.65 3.80
N GLU A 141 33.40 24.72 3.11
CA GLU A 141 32.46 25.66 2.50
C GLU A 141 32.71 25.79 0.99
N ASN A 142 31.71 25.44 0.18
CA ASN A 142 31.74 25.66 -1.25
C ASN A 142 30.85 26.84 -1.64
N ASN A 143 31.45 27.96 -2.05
CA ASN A 143 30.76 29.11 -2.65
C ASN A 143 30.92 29.15 -4.19
N GLY A 144 31.77 28.30 -4.76
CA GLY A 144 32.10 28.24 -6.19
C GLY A 144 31.46 27.05 -6.93
N THR A 145 32.10 26.60 -8.01
CA THR A 145 31.70 25.40 -8.76
C THR A 145 32.74 24.31 -8.60
N ILE A 146 32.31 23.11 -8.24
CA ILE A 146 33.12 21.90 -8.23
C ILE A 146 32.46 20.94 -9.21
N SER A 147 33.17 20.49 -10.24
CA SER A 147 32.60 19.52 -11.18
C SER A 147 33.55 18.41 -11.56
N SER A 148 33.02 17.24 -11.91
CA SER A 148 33.82 16.12 -12.40
C SER A 148 33.20 15.47 -13.64
N SER A 149 34.04 14.89 -14.49
CA SER A 149 33.64 14.06 -15.65
C SER A 149 34.60 12.88 -15.89
N ASN A 150 34.21 11.97 -16.80
CA ASN A 150 34.83 10.67 -17.08
C ASN A 150 34.87 9.66 -15.93
N ASN A 151 33.71 9.39 -15.30
CA ASN A 151 33.51 8.41 -14.23
C ASN A 151 34.36 8.71 -12.99
N ALA A 152 34.27 9.94 -12.49
CA ALA A 152 34.90 10.40 -11.26
C ALA A 152 33.85 10.90 -10.26
N ASP A 153 33.96 10.53 -8.99
CA ASP A 153 33.17 11.19 -7.94
C ASP A 153 33.63 12.65 -7.79
N THR A 154 32.72 13.61 -7.60
CA THR A 154 33.14 15.02 -7.51
C THR A 154 33.79 15.30 -6.15
N LEU A 155 33.12 14.93 -5.06
CA LEU A 155 33.66 15.00 -3.71
C LEU A 155 33.55 13.64 -3.04
N TYR A 156 34.68 13.09 -2.60
CA TYR A 156 34.76 11.78 -1.98
C TYR A 156 35.35 11.87 -0.56
N LEU A 157 34.51 11.56 0.44
CA LEU A 157 34.93 11.38 1.82
C LEU A 157 35.07 9.89 2.08
N PHE A 158 36.26 9.48 2.50
CA PHE A 158 36.61 8.07 2.63
C PHE A 158 37.36 7.82 3.95
N THR A 159 36.97 6.79 4.69
CA THR A 159 37.76 6.31 5.83
C THR A 159 38.69 5.19 5.38
N ASP A 160 40.01 5.39 5.53
CA ASP A 160 41.01 4.38 5.19
C ASP A 160 41.11 3.30 6.30
N THR A 161 41.34 2.06 5.90
CA THR A 161 41.31 0.88 6.77
C THR A 161 42.65 0.64 7.47
N THR A 162 43.71 1.28 6.97
CA THR A 162 45.10 1.17 7.47
C THR A 162 45.34 1.96 8.77
N ASN A 163 44.44 2.89 9.13
CA ASN A 163 44.65 3.91 10.17
C ASN A 163 43.79 3.74 11.44
N GLY A 164 43.74 2.52 11.99
CA GLY A 164 43.24 2.27 13.36
C GLY A 164 41.77 2.65 13.58
N ASN A 165 40.87 2.31 12.65
CA ASN A 165 39.41 2.51 12.74
C ASN A 165 38.92 3.95 12.98
N THR A 166 39.77 4.99 12.86
CA THR A 166 39.33 6.37 13.08
C THR A 166 38.64 6.90 11.84
N GLN A 167 37.39 7.31 12.00
CA GLN A 167 36.54 7.81 10.93
C GLN A 167 37.04 9.16 10.42
N THR A 168 37.05 9.37 9.09
CA THR A 168 37.24 10.69 8.49
C THR A 168 36.01 11.56 8.79
N VAL A 169 36.21 12.81 9.24
CA VAL A 169 35.13 13.68 9.74
C VAL A 169 35.14 15.04 9.02
N ILE A 170 33.95 15.51 8.65
CA ILE A 170 33.70 16.95 8.47
C ILE A 170 32.71 17.39 9.54
N GLU A 171 33.06 18.37 10.38
CA GLU A 171 32.13 18.86 11.41
C GLU A 171 31.00 19.67 10.74
N THR A 172 31.34 20.61 9.86
CA THR A 172 30.38 21.44 9.14
C THR A 172 30.67 21.45 7.65
N PHE A 173 29.72 20.99 6.84
CA PHE A 173 29.75 21.02 5.38
C PHE A 173 28.68 21.99 4.88
N ILE A 174 29.06 23.00 4.11
CA ILE A 174 28.15 24.00 3.55
C ILE A 174 28.36 24.07 2.04
N ASN A 175 27.30 23.83 1.27
CA ASN A 175 27.28 24.07 -0.18
C ASN A 175 26.39 25.27 -0.52
N ASN A 176 27.04 26.40 -0.79
CA ASN A 176 26.46 27.66 -1.28
C ASN A 176 26.75 27.90 -2.76
N GLY A 177 27.31 26.90 -3.45
CA GLY A 177 27.66 26.93 -4.87
C GLY A 177 27.11 25.74 -5.63
N THR A 178 27.85 25.26 -6.63
CA THR A 178 27.46 24.10 -7.46
C THR A 178 28.43 22.96 -7.24
N ILE A 179 27.91 21.74 -7.02
CA ILE A 179 28.66 20.49 -7.06
C ILE A 179 28.03 19.59 -8.11
N ASP A 180 28.74 19.30 -9.19
CA ASP A 180 28.16 18.62 -10.37
C ASP A 180 29.01 17.44 -10.87
N SER A 181 28.44 16.24 -10.87
CA SER A 181 29.03 15.05 -11.50
C SER A 181 28.40 14.82 -12.87
N LYS A 182 29.18 15.03 -13.92
CA LYS A 182 28.72 14.94 -15.32
C LYS A 182 28.62 13.50 -15.85
N ASP A 183 28.87 12.48 -15.01
CA ASP A 183 28.68 11.06 -15.37
C ASP A 183 28.02 10.24 -14.25
N GLN A 184 28.06 8.91 -14.38
CA GLN A 184 27.38 7.93 -13.53
C GLN A 184 27.88 7.85 -12.08
N ASN A 185 28.97 8.54 -11.73
CA ASN A 185 29.49 8.60 -10.38
C ASN A 185 28.82 9.71 -9.55
N ALA A 186 29.06 9.69 -8.24
CA ALA A 186 28.34 10.56 -7.34
C ALA A 186 28.93 11.97 -7.28
N ALA A 187 28.09 12.99 -7.15
CA ALA A 187 28.58 14.34 -6.86
C ALA A 187 29.18 14.41 -5.45
N ILE A 188 28.51 13.80 -4.46
CA ILE A 188 29.09 13.63 -3.12
C ILE A 188 29.01 12.16 -2.71
N ARG A 189 30.15 11.57 -2.36
CA ARG A 189 30.24 10.22 -1.79
C ARG A 189 30.78 10.27 -0.38
N VAL A 190 30.06 9.68 0.56
CA VAL A 190 30.46 9.53 1.97
C VAL A 190 30.58 8.04 2.28
N GLN A 191 31.81 7.51 2.28
CA GLN A 191 32.07 6.08 2.53
C GLN A 191 32.79 5.83 3.84
N GLY A 192 32.05 5.26 4.79
CA GLY A 192 32.56 5.02 6.14
C GLY A 192 33.00 6.30 6.86
N ALA A 193 32.68 7.48 6.34
CA ALA A 193 33.04 8.80 6.88
C ALA A 193 31.85 9.44 7.61
N LYS A 194 32.09 10.50 8.36
CA LYS A 194 31.09 11.25 9.14
C LYS A 194 31.01 12.70 8.68
N ILE A 195 29.79 13.21 8.56
CA ILE A 195 29.52 14.65 8.53
C ILE A 195 28.64 15.00 9.72
N GLU A 196 29.00 15.97 10.56
CA GLU A 196 28.13 16.32 11.69
C GLU A 196 26.98 17.20 11.23
N ASN A 197 27.27 18.29 10.51
CA ASN A 197 26.27 19.21 9.98
C ASN A 197 26.47 19.37 8.47
N PHE A 198 25.54 18.83 7.69
CA PHE A 198 25.49 18.99 6.24
C PHE A 198 24.41 20.01 5.88
N LYS A 199 24.79 21.08 5.17
CA LYS A 199 23.87 22.10 4.65
C LYS A 199 24.08 22.27 3.14
N ASN A 200 23.01 22.10 2.36
CA ASN A 200 22.99 22.48 0.95
C ASN A 200 22.05 23.66 0.73
N GLU A 201 22.56 24.82 0.32
CA GLU A 201 21.76 26.01 -0.01
C GLU A 201 21.55 26.20 -1.52
N LYS A 202 22.40 25.57 -2.35
CA LYS A 202 22.38 25.69 -3.81
C LYS A 202 22.31 24.33 -4.49
N VAL A 203 23.19 24.02 -5.45
CA VAL A 203 22.98 22.91 -6.38
C VAL A 203 23.96 21.77 -6.11
N ILE A 204 23.43 20.57 -6.00
CA ILE A 204 24.18 19.31 -6.08
C ILE A 204 23.51 18.46 -7.17
N SER A 205 24.22 18.14 -8.25
CA SER A 205 23.67 17.38 -9.36
C SER A 205 24.58 16.26 -9.82
N ALA A 206 24.00 15.16 -10.28
CA ALA A 206 24.75 14.08 -10.92
C ALA A 206 23.93 13.37 -11.99
N ILE A 207 24.59 12.78 -13.01
CA ILE A 207 23.95 11.70 -13.79
C ILE A 207 23.83 10.45 -12.90
N GLY A 208 24.82 10.16 -12.07
CA GLY A 208 24.75 9.14 -11.03
C GLY A 208 23.88 9.54 -9.83
N ASP A 209 24.27 9.05 -8.65
CA ASP A 209 23.71 9.49 -7.38
C ASP A 209 24.16 10.93 -7.07
N ALA A 210 23.27 11.88 -6.81
CA ALA A 210 23.74 13.23 -6.45
C ALA A 210 24.43 13.22 -5.09
N ILE A 211 23.88 12.49 -4.12
CA ILE A 211 24.56 12.17 -2.86
C ILE A 211 24.47 10.67 -2.59
N LYS A 212 25.62 10.02 -2.38
CA LYS A 212 25.73 8.62 -1.99
C LYS A 212 26.39 8.48 -0.62
N ILE A 213 25.71 7.85 0.32
CA ILE A 213 26.23 7.58 1.65
C ILE A 213 26.21 6.07 1.85
N HIS A 214 27.37 5.48 2.08
CA HIS A 214 27.42 4.04 2.26
C HIS A 214 28.50 3.53 3.21
N LYS A 215 28.35 2.27 3.60
CA LYS A 215 29.33 1.54 4.40
C LYS A 215 30.63 1.28 3.62
N LEU A 216 31.73 1.15 4.36
CA LEU A 216 32.99 0.67 3.79
C LEU A 216 32.94 -0.85 3.57
N ASN A 217 33.26 -1.32 2.36
CA ASN A 217 33.26 -2.75 2.04
C ASN A 217 34.18 -3.50 3.01
N ASN A 218 33.71 -4.63 3.58
CA ASN A 218 34.43 -5.48 4.53
C ASN A 218 34.74 -4.89 5.92
N HIS A 219 34.17 -3.74 6.31
CA HIS A 219 34.41 -3.11 7.62
C HIS A 219 33.12 -2.65 8.29
N ASN A 220 33.09 -2.55 9.62
CA ASN A 220 31.89 -2.14 10.38
C ASN A 220 31.61 -0.62 10.38
N THR A 221 32.46 0.19 9.75
CA THR A 221 32.31 1.66 9.73
C THR A 221 31.31 2.09 8.66
N THR A 222 30.19 2.65 9.10
CA THR A 222 29.12 3.16 8.23
C THR A 222 29.33 4.63 7.87
N GLY A 223 28.82 5.05 6.71
CA GLY A 223 28.68 6.47 6.40
C GLY A 223 27.63 7.09 7.31
N THR A 224 27.94 8.22 7.94
CA THR A 224 27.03 8.86 8.89
C THR A 224 26.88 10.37 8.64
N ILE A 225 25.65 10.88 8.78
CA ILE A 225 25.40 12.32 8.89
C ILE A 225 24.58 12.58 10.15
N THR A 226 25.00 13.51 11.00
CA THR A 226 24.18 13.82 12.20
C THR A 226 23.00 14.70 11.84
N ASN A 227 23.23 15.85 11.22
CA ASN A 227 22.20 16.78 10.78
C ASN A 227 22.34 17.04 9.29
N PHE A 228 21.34 16.65 8.50
CA PHE A 228 21.27 16.89 7.06
C PHE A 228 20.17 17.92 6.79
N THR A 229 20.54 19.05 6.19
CA THR A 229 19.62 20.12 5.80
C THR A 229 19.79 20.44 4.31
N ASN A 230 18.72 20.26 3.54
CA ASN A 230 18.67 20.72 2.14
C ASN A 230 17.73 21.92 2.01
N GLU A 231 18.26 23.08 1.65
CA GLU A 231 17.52 24.31 1.28
C GLU A 231 17.58 24.59 -0.23
N GLY A 232 18.55 23.98 -0.94
CA GLY A 232 18.72 24.11 -2.38
C GLY A 232 18.16 22.91 -3.18
N THR A 233 18.81 22.62 -4.32
CA THR A 233 18.45 21.55 -5.24
C THR A 233 19.45 20.41 -5.17
N ILE A 234 18.95 19.19 -4.98
CA ILE A 234 19.69 17.94 -5.14
C ILE A 234 19.02 17.17 -6.28
N LYS A 235 19.74 16.90 -7.37
CA LYS A 235 19.14 16.32 -8.58
C LYS A 235 19.97 15.19 -9.18
N SER A 236 19.33 14.05 -9.43
CA SER A 236 19.87 13.02 -10.32
C SER A 236 19.19 13.04 -11.68
N THR A 237 19.98 13.03 -12.76
CA THR A 237 19.49 13.02 -14.15
C THR A 237 19.73 11.69 -14.87
N GLY A 238 20.06 10.63 -14.11
CA GLY A 238 20.62 9.39 -14.63
C GLY A 238 19.88 8.71 -15.77
N ASN A 239 20.56 7.78 -16.43
CA ASN A 239 19.98 6.93 -17.47
C ASN A 239 19.44 5.63 -16.87
N LEU A 240 18.44 5.02 -17.51
CA LEU A 240 18.00 3.67 -17.20
C LEU A 240 19.12 2.69 -17.54
N GLY A 241 19.95 2.31 -16.57
CA GLY A 241 20.88 1.21 -16.74
C GLY A 241 20.13 -0.12 -16.82
N SER A 242 20.50 -0.97 -17.77
CA SER A 242 20.05 -2.37 -17.78
C SER A 242 20.38 -3.03 -16.44
N TYR A 243 19.38 -3.67 -15.84
CA TYR A 243 19.39 -4.36 -14.53
C TYR A 243 20.59 -5.30 -14.30
N ASN A 244 21.21 -5.78 -15.38
CA ASN A 244 22.30 -6.74 -15.30
C ASN A 244 23.69 -6.12 -15.03
N ASN A 245 23.87 -4.79 -15.07
CA ASN A 245 25.20 -4.17 -14.82
C ASN A 245 25.22 -2.66 -14.43
N GLY A 246 24.08 -2.02 -14.10
CA GLY A 246 24.04 -0.56 -13.85
C GLY A 246 23.45 -0.18 -12.48
N THR A 247 24.14 0.71 -11.76
CA THR A 247 23.67 1.34 -10.51
C THR A 247 22.45 2.23 -10.76
N GLU A 248 21.38 2.06 -9.99
CA GLU A 248 20.24 2.99 -9.98
C GLU A 248 20.69 4.38 -9.49
N SER A 249 20.41 5.42 -10.28
CA SER A 249 20.74 6.80 -9.92
C SER A 249 19.64 7.44 -9.07
N SER A 250 20.00 7.93 -7.88
CA SER A 250 19.09 8.60 -6.95
C SER A 250 19.51 10.03 -6.64
N GLY A 251 18.57 10.91 -6.30
CA GLY A 251 18.93 12.22 -5.73
C GLY A 251 19.78 12.01 -4.46
N ILE A 252 19.28 11.17 -3.55
CA ILE A 252 20.00 10.75 -2.35
C ILE A 252 19.90 9.22 -2.22
N ASN A 253 21.04 8.54 -2.08
CA ASN A 253 21.14 7.09 -1.91
C ASN A 253 21.86 6.76 -0.60
N LEU A 254 21.15 6.17 0.36
CA LEU A 254 21.70 5.65 1.60
C LEU A 254 21.73 4.12 1.53
N ASP A 255 22.93 3.57 1.65
CA ASP A 255 23.16 2.13 1.63
C ASP A 255 24.03 1.71 2.82
N ASN A 256 23.45 1.04 3.82
CA ASN A 256 24.12 0.74 5.09
C ASN A 256 24.65 2.00 5.78
N ALA A 257 23.82 3.05 5.84
CA ALA A 257 24.17 4.36 6.37
C ALA A 257 23.23 4.83 7.50
N THR A 258 23.66 5.86 8.23
CA THR A 258 22.84 6.48 9.29
C THR A 258 22.74 7.98 9.08
N ILE A 259 21.52 8.50 9.15
CA ILE A 259 21.29 9.94 9.35
C ILE A 259 20.49 10.14 10.64
N LYS A 260 20.91 11.00 11.57
CA LYS A 260 20.09 11.25 12.77
C LYS A 260 18.89 12.15 12.44
N SER A 261 19.16 13.35 11.94
CA SER A 261 18.14 14.34 11.53
C SER A 261 18.29 14.64 10.04
N PHE A 262 17.22 14.42 9.27
CA PHE A 262 17.12 14.74 7.86
C PHE A 262 15.99 15.75 7.66
N THR A 263 16.32 16.94 7.14
CA THR A 263 15.35 18.00 6.85
C THR A 263 15.51 18.49 5.43
N ASN A 264 14.46 18.34 4.62
CA ASN A 264 14.38 18.90 3.28
C ASN A 264 13.43 20.11 3.26
N LYS A 265 13.96 21.29 2.93
CA LYS A 265 13.23 22.54 2.65
C LYS A 265 13.33 22.98 1.19
N GLY A 266 14.26 22.40 0.44
CA GLY A 266 14.47 22.65 -0.99
C GLY A 266 13.91 21.52 -1.85
N THR A 267 14.54 21.26 -3.00
CA THR A 267 14.12 20.22 -3.95
C THR A 267 15.09 19.04 -3.94
N ILE A 268 14.56 17.83 -3.85
CA ILE A 268 15.27 16.57 -4.13
C ILE A 268 14.55 15.88 -5.28
N SER A 269 15.26 15.59 -6.36
CA SER A 269 14.63 15.03 -7.56
C SER A 269 15.45 13.94 -8.25
N SER A 270 14.77 13.04 -8.95
CA SER A 270 15.39 12.09 -9.88
C SER A 270 14.57 11.95 -11.17
N ASP A 271 15.25 12.00 -12.31
CA ASP A 271 14.59 11.90 -13.62
C ASP A 271 14.24 10.44 -13.98
N LYS A 272 15.05 9.45 -13.55
CA LYS A 272 14.90 8.03 -13.93
C LYS A 272 14.93 7.03 -12.79
N GLY A 273 15.32 7.41 -11.58
CA GLY A 273 15.40 6.53 -10.41
C GLY A 273 14.56 7.04 -9.23
N ASN A 274 15.06 6.85 -8.03
CA ASN A 274 14.41 7.30 -6.80
C ASN A 274 14.88 8.72 -6.44
N ALA A 275 14.02 9.58 -5.89
CA ALA A 275 14.51 10.87 -5.40
C ALA A 275 15.31 10.64 -4.10
N VAL A 276 14.76 9.85 -3.17
CA VAL A 276 15.44 9.36 -1.97
C VAL A 276 15.31 7.84 -1.89
N ARG A 277 16.44 7.14 -1.74
CA ARG A 277 16.52 5.69 -1.63
C ARG A 277 17.24 5.29 -0.35
N LEU A 278 16.59 4.48 0.48
CA LEU A 278 17.14 3.93 1.71
C LEU A 278 17.25 2.42 1.59
N THR A 279 18.43 1.86 1.84
CA THR A 279 18.71 0.41 1.88
C THR A 279 19.59 0.12 3.10
N SER A 280 19.20 -0.84 3.93
CA SER A 280 19.86 -1.24 5.18
C SER A 280 20.28 -0.07 6.06
N SER A 281 19.50 1.01 6.05
CA SER A 281 19.89 2.32 6.60
C SER A 281 18.96 2.76 7.73
N SER A 282 19.44 3.68 8.56
CA SER A 282 18.66 4.20 9.69
C SER A 282 18.52 5.72 9.63
N ILE A 283 17.29 6.21 9.86
CA ILE A 283 17.00 7.63 10.04
C ILE A 283 16.17 7.83 11.32
N THR A 284 16.61 8.66 12.26
CA THR A 284 15.77 8.94 13.45
C THR A 284 14.60 9.86 13.06
N THR A 285 14.89 10.98 12.42
CA THR A 285 13.87 11.95 12.03
C THR A 285 14.06 12.34 10.57
N PHE A 286 13.06 12.07 9.74
CA PHE A 286 12.96 12.47 8.35
C PHE A 286 11.83 13.49 8.21
N ILE A 287 12.17 14.72 7.83
CA ILE A 287 11.20 15.81 7.63
C ILE A 287 11.34 16.31 6.19
N ASN A 288 10.25 16.21 5.43
CA ASN A 288 10.08 17.04 4.24
C ASN A 288 9.25 18.26 4.66
N ASP A 289 9.92 19.39 4.89
CA ASP A 289 9.32 20.61 5.44
C ASP A 289 8.34 21.25 4.44
N THR A 290 7.58 22.27 4.86
CA THR A 290 6.49 22.87 4.06
C THR A 290 6.93 23.34 2.67
N ASN A 291 8.16 23.84 2.54
CA ASN A 291 8.72 24.27 1.25
C ASN A 291 9.46 23.14 0.51
N GLY A 292 9.63 21.98 1.15
CA GLY A 292 10.35 20.84 0.63
C GLY A 292 9.59 20.13 -0.48
N VAL A 293 10.30 19.83 -1.57
CA VAL A 293 9.81 19.03 -2.69
C VAL A 293 10.68 17.79 -2.84
N ILE A 294 10.06 16.61 -2.89
CA ILE A 294 10.72 15.35 -3.24
C ILE A 294 9.98 14.74 -4.42
N GLU A 295 10.65 14.59 -5.56
CA GLU A 295 9.97 14.11 -6.77
C GLU A 295 10.78 13.12 -7.64
N THR A 296 10.07 12.17 -8.24
CA THR A 296 10.62 11.31 -9.29
C THR A 296 9.80 11.38 -10.57
N GLN A 297 10.48 11.46 -11.72
CA GLN A 297 9.88 11.32 -13.04
C GLN A 297 9.95 9.89 -13.60
N SER A 298 10.41 8.94 -12.79
CA SER A 298 10.51 7.54 -13.22
C SER A 298 9.14 6.88 -13.35
N THR A 299 8.85 6.35 -14.54
CA THR A 299 7.67 5.52 -14.81
C THR A 299 7.91 4.03 -14.53
N HIS A 300 9.02 3.63 -13.91
CA HIS A 300 9.23 2.23 -13.52
C HIS A 300 8.47 1.94 -12.24
N GLY A 301 7.32 1.28 -12.40
CA GLY A 301 6.42 0.94 -11.30
C GLY A 301 6.17 -0.55 -11.27
N PHE A 302 6.85 -1.22 -10.34
CA PHE A 302 6.44 -2.49 -9.75
C PHE A 302 6.83 -3.80 -10.49
N PHE A 303 6.89 -4.87 -9.69
CA PHE A 303 7.46 -6.20 -9.90
C PHE A 303 7.07 -6.89 -11.21
N THR A 304 8.02 -6.94 -12.13
CA THR A 304 8.39 -8.22 -12.75
C THR A 304 9.73 -8.62 -12.16
N SER A 305 10.11 -9.89 -12.21
CA SER A 305 11.38 -10.44 -11.68
C SER A 305 12.66 -9.79 -12.21
N HIS A 306 12.55 -8.72 -13.01
CA HIS A 306 13.62 -8.04 -13.73
C HIS A 306 13.55 -6.49 -13.66
N ASN A 307 12.61 -5.88 -12.92
CA ASN A 307 12.45 -4.41 -12.89
C ASN A 307 12.46 -3.81 -11.47
N PRO A 308 13.25 -2.76 -11.22
CA PRO A 308 13.30 -2.07 -9.93
C PRO A 308 12.04 -1.23 -9.67
N VAL A 309 11.71 -1.05 -8.39
CA VAL A 309 10.61 -0.17 -7.95
C VAL A 309 11.16 1.23 -7.79
N HIS A 310 10.63 2.20 -8.55
CA HIS A 310 11.00 3.60 -8.38
C HIS A 310 9.87 4.40 -7.70
N ALA A 311 10.24 5.13 -6.65
CA ALA A 311 9.35 6.00 -5.88
C ALA A 311 10.04 7.33 -5.60
N ALA A 312 9.27 8.36 -5.22
CA ALA A 312 9.87 9.60 -4.76
C ALA A 312 10.68 9.35 -3.47
N VAL A 313 10.12 8.58 -2.55
CA VAL A 313 10.82 8.07 -1.37
C VAL A 313 10.69 6.56 -1.32
N LEU A 314 11.82 5.85 -1.43
CA LEU A 314 11.89 4.40 -1.36
C LEU A 314 12.61 3.95 -0.08
N LEU A 315 11.88 3.20 0.75
CA LEU A 315 12.42 2.47 1.89
C LEU A 315 12.50 1.01 1.47
N SER A 316 13.68 0.59 1.04
CA SER A 316 13.96 -0.78 0.61
C SER A 316 14.19 -1.68 1.83
N THR A 317 15.05 -2.68 1.70
CA THR A 317 15.35 -3.71 2.70
C THR A 317 16.08 -3.15 3.93
N GLY A 318 15.83 -3.69 5.14
CA GLY A 318 16.62 -3.36 6.34
C GLY A 318 16.55 -1.91 6.85
N VAL A 319 15.52 -1.15 6.48
CA VAL A 319 15.40 0.28 6.79
C VAL A 319 14.72 0.52 8.14
N LYS A 320 15.32 1.39 8.96
CA LYS A 320 14.74 1.84 10.24
C LYS A 320 14.48 3.34 10.22
N VAL A 321 13.22 3.75 10.30
CA VAL A 321 12.83 5.16 10.44
C VAL A 321 11.96 5.35 11.68
N ASP A 322 12.38 6.16 12.64
CA ASP A 322 11.54 6.42 13.82
C ASP A 322 10.40 7.38 13.47
N TYR A 323 10.69 8.47 12.77
CA TYR A 323 9.69 9.48 12.40
C TYR A 323 9.90 9.94 10.97
N LEU A 324 8.90 9.75 10.11
CA LEU A 324 8.82 10.34 8.76
C LEU A 324 7.63 11.31 8.74
N ASP A 325 7.91 12.59 8.53
CA ASP A 325 6.88 13.64 8.45
C ASP A 325 7.00 14.43 7.15
N ASN A 326 5.98 14.29 6.32
CA ASN A 326 5.82 15.07 5.12
C ASN A 326 4.88 16.26 5.37
N LYS A 327 5.43 17.47 5.37
CA LYS A 327 4.71 18.75 5.39
C LYS A 327 4.68 19.44 4.03
N GLY A 328 5.64 19.12 3.17
CA GLY A 328 5.78 19.65 1.81
C GLY A 328 5.13 18.78 0.74
N ILE A 329 5.77 18.70 -0.42
CA ILE A 329 5.28 17.98 -1.60
C ILE A 329 6.13 16.74 -1.84
N ILE A 330 5.47 15.58 -1.97
CA ILE A 330 6.05 14.34 -2.49
C ILE A 330 5.33 13.98 -3.78
N LYS A 331 6.07 13.86 -4.89
CA LYS A 331 5.49 13.61 -6.22
C LYS A 331 6.12 12.41 -6.90
N GLY A 332 5.30 11.40 -7.15
CA GLY A 332 5.68 10.22 -7.92
C GLY A 332 5.03 10.20 -9.29
N LYS A 333 5.65 9.53 -10.26
CA LYS A 333 4.91 9.06 -11.44
C LYS A 333 4.03 7.88 -11.07
N ASN A 334 4.58 6.83 -10.47
CA ASN A 334 3.82 5.64 -10.08
C ASN A 334 3.66 5.49 -8.56
N SER A 335 4.65 5.91 -7.78
CA SER A 335 4.64 5.78 -6.32
C SER A 335 5.23 7.00 -5.62
N GLY A 336 4.57 7.46 -4.56
CA GLY A 336 5.01 8.57 -3.73
C GLY A 336 6.01 8.07 -2.69
N ILE A 337 5.48 7.48 -1.63
CA ILE A 337 6.28 6.76 -0.61
C ILE A 337 6.09 5.26 -0.83
N THR A 338 7.17 4.52 -0.93
CA THR A 338 7.16 3.06 -1.03
C THR A 338 7.99 2.46 0.08
N VAL A 339 7.41 1.50 0.80
CA VAL A 339 8.08 0.72 1.83
C VAL A 339 8.08 -0.74 1.39
N MET A 340 9.25 -1.24 1.02
CA MET A 340 9.49 -2.59 0.52
C MET A 340 10.12 -3.46 1.60
N GLY A 341 9.35 -4.38 2.15
CA GLY A 341 9.78 -5.33 3.15
C GLY A 341 10.52 -6.52 2.54
N ASN A 342 11.83 -6.58 2.75
CA ASN A 342 12.46 -7.80 3.26
C ASN A 342 13.36 -7.37 4.43
N ASN A 343 13.55 -8.23 5.44
CA ASN A 343 14.41 -7.96 6.61
C ASN A 343 14.04 -6.73 7.47
N TYR A 344 13.09 -6.86 8.40
CA TYR A 344 12.93 -5.96 9.57
C TYR A 344 12.81 -4.45 9.30
N ASN A 345 12.13 -4.03 8.23
CA ASN A 345 11.77 -2.62 8.13
C ASN A 345 10.95 -2.20 9.35
N THR A 346 11.31 -1.06 9.95
CA THR A 346 10.53 -0.49 11.06
C THR A 346 10.29 0.97 10.78
N ILE A 347 9.01 1.35 10.68
CA ILE A 347 8.59 2.74 10.68
C ILE A 347 7.70 2.93 11.91
N LYS A 348 8.15 3.69 12.90
CA LYS A 348 7.28 3.93 14.08
C LYS A 348 6.16 4.89 13.71
N ASN A 349 6.48 6.01 13.08
CA ASN A 349 5.47 6.99 12.68
C ASN A 349 5.71 7.48 11.25
N LEU A 350 4.67 7.42 10.43
CA LEU A 350 4.59 8.10 9.13
C LEU A 350 3.44 9.10 9.20
N LYS A 351 3.76 10.38 9.14
CA LYS A 351 2.78 11.48 9.11
C LYS A 351 2.83 12.18 7.75
N ASN A 352 1.67 12.40 7.16
CA ASN A 352 1.48 13.29 6.02
C ASN A 352 0.57 14.45 6.43
N SER A 353 1.12 15.66 6.46
CA SER A 353 0.37 16.92 6.57
C SER A 353 0.45 17.78 5.31
N GLY A 354 1.39 17.47 4.42
CA GLY A 354 1.54 18.07 3.10
C GLY A 354 0.76 17.33 2.01
N THR A 355 1.33 17.32 0.81
CA THR A 355 0.72 16.72 -0.38
C THR A 355 1.56 15.55 -0.89
N ILE A 356 0.90 14.43 -1.17
CA ILE A 356 1.46 13.30 -1.93
C ILE A 356 0.63 13.15 -3.21
N THR A 357 1.28 13.22 -4.38
CA THR A 357 0.58 13.14 -5.67
C THR A 357 1.24 12.18 -6.63
N ILE A 358 0.41 11.34 -7.27
CA ILE A 358 0.79 10.44 -8.33
C ILE A 358 0.30 10.99 -9.66
N THR A 359 1.16 10.99 -10.68
CA THR A 359 0.84 11.60 -11.99
C THR A 359 0.71 10.62 -13.14
N ASN A 360 1.03 9.34 -12.94
CA ASN A 360 0.82 8.27 -13.92
C ASN A 360 -0.03 7.15 -13.30
N ASN A 361 -1.24 6.99 -13.80
CA ASN A 361 -2.23 6.05 -13.27
C ASN A 361 -2.29 4.73 -14.06
N ALA A 362 -1.34 4.52 -14.99
CA ALA A 362 -1.34 3.36 -15.88
C ALA A 362 -0.96 2.04 -15.18
N HIS A 363 -0.20 2.10 -14.08
CA HIS A 363 0.24 0.90 -13.37
C HIS A 363 -0.81 0.43 -12.35
N ALA A 364 -1.10 -0.88 -12.38
CA ALA A 364 -2.14 -1.53 -11.57
C ALA A 364 -1.95 -1.41 -10.05
N THR A 365 -0.75 -1.05 -9.58
CA THR A 365 -0.38 -0.88 -8.16
C THR A 365 0.13 0.52 -7.84
N SER A 366 -0.06 1.49 -8.74
CA SER A 366 0.34 2.88 -8.50
C SER A 366 -0.38 3.45 -7.28
N ALA A 367 0.36 4.04 -6.35
CA ALA A 367 -0.19 4.50 -5.09
C ALA A 367 0.53 5.71 -4.48
N GLY A 368 -0.21 6.53 -3.73
CA GLY A 368 0.39 7.62 -2.95
C GLY A 368 1.35 7.07 -1.91
N ILE A 369 0.87 6.12 -1.11
CA ILE A 369 1.67 5.33 -0.18
C ILE A 369 1.50 3.84 -0.52
N LEU A 370 2.63 3.14 -0.67
CA LEU A 370 2.68 1.73 -1.01
C LEU A 370 3.47 0.97 0.07
N PHE A 371 2.83 0.02 0.72
CA PHE A 371 3.49 -0.98 1.58
C PHE A 371 3.51 -2.32 0.84
N ALA A 372 4.69 -2.85 0.56
CA ALA A 372 4.84 -4.13 -0.12
C ALA A 372 5.80 -5.03 0.66
N ASN A 373 5.31 -6.18 1.13
CA ASN A 373 6.13 -7.22 1.71
C ASN A 373 6.50 -8.26 0.64
N ILE A 374 7.81 -8.49 0.48
CA ILE A 374 8.40 -9.37 -0.53
C ILE A 374 8.82 -10.71 0.10
N ASP A 375 8.98 -10.76 1.43
CA ASP A 375 9.52 -11.90 2.14
C ASP A 375 8.47 -12.53 3.08
N TYR A 376 8.01 -13.71 2.68
CA TYR A 376 6.80 -14.39 3.17
C TYR A 376 6.90 -14.96 4.60
N SER A 377 7.97 -14.67 5.33
CA SER A 377 8.29 -15.27 6.63
C SER A 377 8.33 -14.28 7.79
N ASN A 378 8.53 -12.97 7.54
CA ASN A 378 8.71 -11.96 8.58
C ASN A 378 7.76 -10.77 8.36
N THR A 379 6.96 -10.43 9.37
CA THR A 379 6.01 -9.32 9.27
C THR A 379 6.68 -7.98 9.59
N THR A 380 6.74 -7.10 8.60
CA THR A 380 7.09 -5.69 8.80
C THR A 380 6.08 -5.05 9.76
N LYS A 381 6.55 -4.29 10.75
CA LYS A 381 5.69 -3.59 11.72
C LYS A 381 5.73 -2.09 11.51
N TYR A 382 4.55 -1.51 11.43
CA TYR A 382 4.30 -0.08 11.35
C TYR A 382 3.44 0.30 12.56
N HIS A 383 3.85 1.27 13.37
CA HIS A 383 3.03 1.67 14.52
C HIS A 383 1.87 2.57 14.06
N THR A 384 2.16 3.82 13.72
CA THR A 384 1.12 4.79 13.35
C THR A 384 1.38 5.40 11.99
N ILE A 385 0.38 5.31 11.11
CA ILE A 385 0.30 6.00 9.83
C ILE A 385 -0.81 7.05 9.95
N GLU A 386 -0.48 8.33 9.79
CA GLU A 386 -1.41 9.44 9.97
C GLU A 386 -1.43 10.32 8.72
N ASN A 387 -2.60 10.52 8.13
CA ASN A 387 -2.82 11.49 7.07
C ASN A 387 -3.71 12.64 7.55
N THR A 388 -3.16 13.85 7.61
CA THR A 388 -3.85 15.12 7.87
C THR A 388 -3.88 16.02 6.62
N GLY A 389 -3.02 15.73 5.63
CA GLY A 389 -2.91 16.46 4.37
C GLY A 389 -3.67 15.80 3.23
N VAL A 390 -3.10 15.87 2.03
CA VAL A 390 -3.72 15.34 0.80
C VAL A 390 -2.87 14.21 0.22
N ILE A 391 -3.51 13.09 -0.08
CA ILE A 391 -2.95 11.98 -0.85
C ILE A 391 -3.82 11.78 -2.08
N THR A 392 -3.33 12.22 -3.23
CA THR A 392 -3.94 11.94 -4.55
C THR A 392 -3.13 10.82 -5.19
N GLY A 393 -3.59 9.59 -4.94
CA GLY A 393 -2.96 8.37 -5.42
C GLY A 393 -3.15 8.11 -6.91
N GLY A 394 -2.53 7.03 -7.38
CA GLY A 394 -2.77 6.49 -8.72
C GLY A 394 -4.02 5.62 -8.72
N GLN A 395 -3.84 4.32 -8.97
CA GLN A 395 -4.90 3.34 -8.73
C GLN A 395 -5.38 3.35 -7.28
N TYR A 396 -4.46 3.57 -6.33
CA TYR A 396 -4.77 3.57 -4.90
C TYR A 396 -4.29 4.84 -4.20
N GLY A 397 -5.07 5.36 -3.26
CA GLY A 397 -4.55 6.36 -2.32
C GLY A 397 -3.47 5.75 -1.44
N VAL A 398 -3.85 4.67 -0.76
CA VAL A 398 -2.94 3.80 0.01
C VAL A 398 -3.08 2.35 -0.44
N TYR A 399 -1.97 1.72 -0.80
CA TYR A 399 -1.90 0.31 -1.15
C TYR A 399 -1.13 -0.45 -0.08
N ILE A 400 -1.72 -1.53 0.44
CA ILE A 400 -1.14 -2.34 1.51
C ILE A 400 -1.04 -3.80 1.06
N GLU A 401 0.18 -4.33 1.12
CA GLU A 401 0.50 -5.72 0.84
C GLU A 401 1.43 -6.25 1.93
N GLY A 402 0.84 -6.89 2.95
CA GLY A 402 1.56 -7.51 4.06
C GLY A 402 2.02 -6.55 5.16
N GLY A 403 2.26 -7.11 6.35
CA GLY A 403 2.74 -6.40 7.55
C GLY A 403 1.65 -6.10 8.58
N SER A 404 2.06 -5.56 9.72
CA SER A 404 1.16 -5.14 10.80
C SER A 404 1.17 -3.63 10.96
N ILE A 405 -0.01 -3.01 11.01
CA ILE A 405 -0.21 -1.59 11.30
C ILE A 405 -1.02 -1.49 12.60
N ASP A 406 -0.52 -0.79 13.61
CA ASP A 406 -1.29 -0.61 14.85
C ASP A 406 -2.43 0.42 14.61
N ASN A 407 -2.09 1.58 14.04
CA ASN A 407 -3.06 2.63 13.77
C ASN A 407 -2.89 3.22 12.37
N LEU A 408 -3.94 3.19 11.56
CA LEU A 408 -4.06 3.98 10.33
C LEU A 408 -5.13 5.04 10.54
N LYS A 409 -4.70 6.29 10.65
CA LYS A 409 -5.55 7.45 10.95
C LYS A 409 -5.63 8.36 9.74
N ASN A 410 -6.85 8.75 9.37
CA ASN A 410 -7.10 9.76 8.35
C ASN A 410 -7.95 10.90 8.93
N SER A 411 -7.42 12.10 8.81
CA SER A 411 -8.10 13.36 9.08
C SER A 411 -8.00 14.34 7.90
N GLY A 412 -7.30 13.96 6.83
CA GLY A 412 -7.20 14.69 5.57
C GLY A 412 -7.94 13.99 4.43
N THR A 413 -7.38 14.08 3.23
CA THR A 413 -7.95 13.49 2.01
C THR A 413 -7.07 12.35 1.50
N ILE A 414 -7.68 11.21 1.20
CA ILE A 414 -7.06 10.07 0.51
C ILE A 414 -7.92 9.71 -0.69
N GLU A 415 -7.37 9.79 -1.89
CA GLU A 415 -8.06 9.46 -3.14
C GLU A 415 -7.27 8.45 -3.97
N GLY A 416 -7.97 7.48 -4.57
CA GLY A 416 -7.44 6.58 -5.59
C GLY A 416 -8.42 6.41 -6.74
N THR A 417 -7.94 6.26 -7.98
CA THR A 417 -8.82 6.06 -9.14
C THR A 417 -9.57 4.74 -9.10
N LYS A 418 -9.04 3.75 -8.37
CA LYS A 418 -9.68 2.48 -8.09
C LYS A 418 -10.15 2.40 -6.64
N ASP A 419 -9.25 2.25 -5.67
CA ASP A 419 -9.65 2.23 -4.26
C ASP A 419 -8.97 3.34 -3.45
N GLY A 420 -9.68 3.97 -2.52
CA GLY A 420 -9.07 4.94 -1.62
C GLY A 420 -7.98 4.27 -0.77
N ILE A 421 -8.34 3.17 -0.12
CA ILE A 421 -7.40 2.25 0.53
C ILE A 421 -7.64 0.84 0.00
N GLY A 422 -6.61 0.20 -0.54
CA GLY A 422 -6.66 -1.16 -1.08
C GLY A 422 -5.70 -2.12 -0.39
N PHE A 423 -6.20 -3.30 -0.01
CA PHE A 423 -5.42 -4.37 0.59
C PHE A 423 -5.23 -5.50 -0.41
N HIS A 424 -4.03 -5.66 -0.95
CA HIS A 424 -3.77 -6.61 -2.03
C HIS A 424 -2.56 -7.49 -1.71
N GLY A 425 -2.42 -8.55 -2.49
CA GLY A 425 -1.23 -9.39 -2.52
C GLY A 425 -0.95 -9.74 -3.97
N ASN A 426 0.31 -9.64 -4.37
CA ASN A 426 0.79 -9.81 -5.72
C ASN A 426 1.94 -10.81 -5.73
N GLY A 427 1.68 -12.09 -5.44
CA GLY A 427 2.70 -13.11 -5.67
C GLY A 427 2.62 -14.35 -4.79
N THR A 428 3.39 -15.35 -5.21
CA THR A 428 3.40 -16.77 -4.86
C THR A 428 3.98 -17.08 -3.47
N GLY A 429 3.47 -16.45 -2.41
CA GLY A 429 3.83 -16.77 -1.04
C GLY A 429 3.01 -15.99 -0.02
N VAL A 430 2.90 -16.47 1.22
CA VAL A 430 1.97 -15.96 2.25
C VAL A 430 2.35 -14.56 2.74
N THR A 431 1.52 -13.55 2.43
CA THR A 431 1.61 -12.20 3.00
C THR A 431 0.40 -11.93 3.89
N ASN A 432 0.62 -11.98 5.21
CA ASN A 432 -0.41 -11.62 6.18
C ASN A 432 -0.40 -10.12 6.44
N THR A 433 -1.58 -9.52 6.48
CA THR A 433 -1.79 -8.12 6.81
C THR A 433 -2.68 -8.01 8.04
N THR A 434 -2.26 -7.23 9.04
CA THR A 434 -3.09 -6.93 10.21
C THR A 434 -3.15 -5.43 10.41
N ILE A 435 -4.34 -4.86 10.55
CA ILE A 435 -4.55 -3.52 11.06
C ILE A 435 -5.33 -3.61 12.36
N GLN A 436 -4.80 -3.05 13.45
CA GLN A 436 -5.53 -3.00 14.71
C GLN A 436 -6.63 -1.93 14.65
N ASN A 437 -6.30 -0.67 14.32
CA ASN A 437 -7.30 0.40 14.21
C ASN A 437 -7.18 1.13 12.86
N LEU A 438 -8.27 1.15 12.11
CA LEU A 438 -8.47 2.02 10.95
C LEU A 438 -9.47 3.12 11.34
N GLU A 439 -9.01 4.36 11.42
CA GLU A 439 -9.79 5.47 11.96
C GLU A 439 -9.84 6.62 10.94
N VAL A 440 -11.04 6.97 10.50
CA VAL A 440 -11.30 8.19 9.73
C VAL A 440 -11.82 9.21 10.73
N GLU A 441 -10.92 9.97 11.35
CA GLU A 441 -11.20 10.93 12.42
C GLU A 441 -11.94 12.16 11.90
N LYS A 442 -11.63 12.58 10.67
CA LYS A 442 -12.32 13.62 9.88
C LYS A 442 -11.86 13.49 8.42
N GLY A 443 -12.35 14.35 7.52
CA GLY A 443 -11.89 14.35 6.13
C GLY A 443 -12.48 13.20 5.30
N THR A 444 -11.79 12.77 4.24
CA THR A 444 -12.38 11.88 3.23
C THR A 444 -11.42 10.79 2.76
N ILE A 445 -11.93 9.57 2.66
CA ILE A 445 -11.34 8.48 1.88
C ILE A 445 -12.26 8.21 0.69
N LYS A 446 -11.72 8.29 -0.52
CA LYS A 446 -12.50 8.18 -1.76
C LYS A 446 -11.81 7.25 -2.77
N GLY A 447 -12.56 6.30 -3.31
CA GLY A 447 -12.12 5.49 -4.45
C GLY A 447 -13.10 5.56 -5.61
N GLY A 448 -12.58 5.51 -6.83
CA GLY A 448 -13.41 5.45 -8.04
C GLY A 448 -14.25 4.16 -8.13
N GLU A 449 -13.72 3.04 -7.65
CA GLU A 449 -14.43 1.80 -7.39
C GLU A 449 -14.88 1.75 -5.92
N ASN A 450 -13.97 1.53 -4.95
CA ASN A 450 -14.36 1.36 -3.54
C ASN A 450 -13.65 2.34 -2.62
N GLY A 451 -14.31 2.79 -1.55
CA GLY A 451 -13.66 3.62 -0.54
C GLY A 451 -12.51 2.87 0.14
N ILE A 452 -12.85 1.71 0.73
CA ILE A 452 -11.90 0.79 1.36
C ILE A 452 -12.14 -0.63 0.82
N ASN A 453 -11.09 -1.26 0.29
CA ASN A 453 -11.17 -2.59 -0.29
C ASN A 453 -10.25 -3.58 0.42
N ILE A 454 -10.83 -4.37 1.32
CA ILE A 454 -10.17 -5.43 2.09
C ILE A 454 -10.26 -6.74 1.30
N SER A 455 -9.71 -6.79 0.09
CA SER A 455 -9.76 -7.99 -0.76
C SER A 455 -8.57 -8.12 -1.72
N LYS A 456 -8.10 -9.35 -1.93
CA LYS A 456 -6.99 -9.64 -2.84
C LYS A 456 -7.46 -9.95 -4.26
N ALA A 457 -6.76 -9.42 -5.26
CA ALA A 457 -7.00 -9.72 -6.67
C ALA A 457 -6.64 -11.17 -7.09
N ARG A 458 -5.71 -11.86 -6.40
CA ARG A 458 -5.24 -13.23 -6.74
C ARG A 458 -5.51 -14.24 -5.59
N GLY A 459 -6.08 -15.40 -5.93
CA GLY A 459 -6.76 -16.33 -5.00
C GLY A 459 -5.93 -17.50 -4.48
N ASP A 460 -4.79 -17.25 -3.89
CA ASP A 460 -4.08 -18.25 -3.10
C ASP A 460 -4.68 -18.38 -1.68
N ASN A 461 -4.60 -19.58 -1.12
CA ASN A 461 -5.43 -20.00 0.01
C ASN A 461 -4.84 -19.71 1.40
N ASN A 462 -3.63 -19.15 1.50
CA ASN A 462 -2.87 -19.16 2.75
C ASN A 462 -2.66 -17.77 3.37
N HIS A 463 -3.15 -16.71 2.73
CA HIS A 463 -3.00 -15.33 3.17
C HIS A 463 -4.12 -14.91 4.09
N GLN A 464 -3.83 -14.06 5.07
CA GLN A 464 -4.84 -13.46 5.93
C GLN A 464 -4.73 -11.93 5.90
N THR A 465 -5.86 -11.25 5.71
CA THR A 465 -6.00 -9.81 5.96
C THR A 465 -7.00 -9.62 7.09
N VAL A 466 -6.55 -9.03 8.20
CA VAL A 466 -7.39 -8.75 9.37
C VAL A 466 -7.40 -7.26 9.63
N VAL A 467 -8.59 -6.66 9.61
CA VAL A 467 -8.82 -5.35 10.22
C VAL A 467 -9.55 -5.60 11.53
N GLN A 468 -9.03 -5.14 12.66
CA GLN A 468 -9.72 -5.34 13.92
C GLN A 468 -10.84 -4.32 14.07
N ASN A 469 -10.55 -3.02 14.12
CA ASN A 469 -11.58 -1.99 14.25
C ASN A 469 -11.57 -1.01 13.07
N LEU A 470 -12.77 -0.57 12.67
CA LEU A 470 -12.97 0.52 11.72
C LEU A 470 -13.89 1.57 12.33
N THR A 471 -13.39 2.79 12.50
CA THR A 471 -14.18 3.94 12.97
C THR A 471 -14.25 5.00 11.87
N ILE A 472 -15.45 5.46 11.55
CA ILE A 472 -15.71 6.61 10.69
C ILE A 472 -16.35 7.66 11.59
N ALA A 473 -15.54 8.60 12.09
CA ALA A 473 -15.98 9.59 13.05
C ALA A 473 -16.94 10.62 12.45
N LYS A 474 -17.50 11.49 13.30
CA LYS A 474 -18.36 12.59 12.86
C LYS A 474 -17.61 13.46 11.84
N ASP A 475 -18.33 13.93 10.81
CA ASP A 475 -17.79 14.75 9.71
C ASP A 475 -16.74 14.04 8.81
N ALA A 476 -16.47 12.75 9.06
CA ALA A 476 -15.68 11.92 8.16
C ALA A 476 -16.53 11.30 7.05
N LYS A 477 -15.92 11.06 5.89
CA LYS A 477 -16.56 10.41 4.74
C LYS A 477 -15.70 9.27 4.18
N VAL A 478 -16.32 8.11 3.94
CA VAL A 478 -15.75 7.02 3.14
C VAL A 478 -16.66 6.78 1.94
N GLU A 479 -16.14 6.87 0.72
CA GLU A 479 -16.95 6.80 -0.51
C GLU A 479 -16.31 5.91 -1.58
N GLY A 480 -17.09 4.94 -2.09
CA GLY A 480 -16.83 4.28 -3.37
C GLY A 480 -17.77 4.83 -4.44
N GLU A 481 -17.24 5.46 -5.49
CA GLU A 481 -18.08 6.13 -6.49
C GLU A 481 -18.89 5.16 -7.35
N LYS A 482 -18.29 4.06 -7.80
CA LYS A 482 -18.96 3.04 -8.64
C LYS A 482 -19.26 1.75 -7.89
N GLY A 483 -18.42 1.40 -6.92
CA GLY A 483 -18.50 0.19 -6.12
C GLY A 483 -19.08 0.45 -4.74
N SER A 484 -18.49 -0.15 -3.71
CA SER A 484 -18.98 -0.03 -2.33
C SER A 484 -18.16 0.95 -1.50
N GLY A 485 -18.75 1.50 -0.44
CA GLY A 485 -17.99 2.25 0.56
C GLY A 485 -16.89 1.37 1.18
N ILE A 486 -17.28 0.15 1.58
CA ILE A 486 -16.36 -0.90 2.03
C ILE A 486 -16.64 -2.19 1.27
N VAL A 487 -15.58 -2.86 0.83
CA VAL A 487 -15.61 -4.26 0.35
C VAL A 487 -14.73 -5.12 1.26
N LEU A 488 -15.27 -6.26 1.69
CA LEU A 488 -14.52 -7.28 2.42
C LEU A 488 -14.54 -8.59 1.63
N GLY A 489 -13.37 -9.07 1.20
CA GLY A 489 -13.26 -10.24 0.34
C GLY A 489 -13.77 -10.00 -1.09
N ARG A 490 -13.97 -11.06 -1.87
CA ARG A 490 -14.36 -10.97 -3.29
C ARG A 490 -15.39 -12.03 -3.68
N ALA A 491 -16.19 -11.73 -4.70
CA ALA A 491 -16.99 -12.74 -5.38
C ALA A 491 -16.09 -13.65 -6.23
N ASN A 492 -16.11 -14.97 -6.00
CA ASN A 492 -15.39 -15.92 -6.85
C ASN A 492 -16.24 -16.30 -8.07
N ALA A 493 -15.62 -16.40 -9.26
CA ALA A 493 -16.27 -16.63 -10.56
C ALA A 493 -17.10 -17.93 -10.68
N ASN A 494 -16.88 -18.91 -9.78
CA ASN A 494 -17.51 -20.23 -9.82
C ASN A 494 -18.42 -20.51 -8.61
N GLY A 495 -18.78 -19.50 -7.81
CA GLY A 495 -19.59 -19.69 -6.61
C GLY A 495 -18.93 -20.51 -5.48
N GLN A 496 -17.71 -21.02 -5.67
CA GLN A 496 -16.94 -21.63 -4.60
C GLN A 496 -16.38 -20.55 -3.67
N GLN A 497 -16.72 -20.69 -2.39
CA GLN A 497 -16.55 -19.72 -1.30
C GLN A 497 -15.15 -19.12 -1.27
N GLY A 498 -15.04 -17.79 -1.22
CA GLY A 498 -13.82 -17.15 -0.74
C GLY A 498 -13.64 -17.58 0.71
N LYS A 499 -12.63 -18.39 1.01
CA LYS A 499 -12.33 -18.82 2.39
C LYS A 499 -12.19 -17.57 3.28
N ASN A 500 -12.50 -17.70 4.58
CA ASN A 500 -12.56 -16.66 5.64
C ASN A 500 -11.22 -15.93 5.93
N ASN A 501 -10.43 -15.67 4.91
CA ASN A 501 -9.08 -15.14 4.98
C ASN A 501 -9.08 -13.60 5.06
N TYR A 502 -10.19 -12.97 4.67
CA TYR A 502 -10.41 -11.53 4.81
C TYR A 502 -11.40 -11.30 5.95
N LYS A 503 -10.92 -10.70 7.03
CA LYS A 503 -11.70 -10.54 8.26
C LYS A 503 -11.72 -9.09 8.68
N LEU A 504 -12.89 -8.63 9.10
CA LEU A 504 -13.01 -7.49 10.01
C LEU A 504 -13.54 -8.02 11.33
N THR A 505 -12.68 -8.23 12.33
CA THR A 505 -13.03 -9.04 13.51
C THR A 505 -13.63 -8.26 14.66
N GLY A 506 -13.40 -6.96 14.73
CA GLY A 506 -14.00 -6.05 15.70
C GLY A 506 -15.22 -5.34 15.12
N GLN A 507 -15.31 -4.03 15.35
CA GLN A 507 -16.50 -3.24 15.03
C GLN A 507 -16.28 -2.28 13.86
N ILE A 508 -17.31 -2.11 13.03
CA ILE A 508 -17.49 -0.96 12.13
C ILE A 508 -18.38 0.06 12.85
N ASN A 509 -17.79 1.14 13.36
CA ASN A 509 -18.48 2.22 14.04
C ASN A 509 -18.60 3.44 13.10
N VAL A 510 -19.82 3.79 12.70
CA VAL A 510 -20.10 4.86 11.74
C VAL A 510 -20.80 6.01 12.46
N GLN A 511 -20.09 7.10 12.69
CA GLN A 511 -20.59 8.39 13.18
C GLN A 511 -20.62 9.47 12.09
N GLY A 512 -19.91 9.24 10.97
CA GLY A 512 -19.92 10.07 9.77
C GLY A 512 -20.72 9.44 8.64
N THR A 513 -20.25 9.60 7.40
CA THR A 513 -20.89 9.03 6.20
C THR A 513 -20.06 7.89 5.61
N LEU A 514 -20.69 6.74 5.44
CA LEU A 514 -20.17 5.63 4.65
C LEU A 514 -21.06 5.44 3.43
N LYS A 515 -20.51 5.55 2.21
CA LYS A 515 -21.31 5.56 0.99
C LYS A 515 -20.72 4.69 -0.11
N GLY A 516 -21.58 3.97 -0.82
CA GLY A 516 -21.21 3.38 -2.11
C GLY A 516 -22.42 3.18 -3.02
N THR A 517 -22.19 3.30 -4.33
CA THR A 517 -23.25 3.15 -5.34
C THR A 517 -23.75 1.70 -5.44
N GLN A 518 -22.87 0.72 -5.30
CA GLN A 518 -23.25 -0.69 -5.28
C GLN A 518 -23.79 -1.12 -3.91
N ALA A 519 -23.13 -0.69 -2.84
CA ALA A 519 -23.51 -0.96 -1.45
C ALA A 519 -22.76 -0.01 -0.50
N GLY A 520 -23.29 0.23 0.69
CA GLY A 520 -22.51 0.88 1.75
C GLY A 520 -21.38 -0.05 2.20
N ILE A 521 -21.73 -1.32 2.42
CA ILE A 521 -20.82 -2.41 2.79
C ILE A 521 -21.15 -3.64 1.93
N THR A 522 -20.15 -4.22 1.29
CA THR A 522 -20.27 -5.54 0.66
C THR A 522 -19.35 -6.54 1.35
N ASN A 523 -19.92 -7.58 1.94
CA ASN A 523 -19.19 -8.65 2.59
C ASN A 523 -19.23 -9.96 1.78
N TYR A 524 -18.04 -10.40 1.37
CA TYR A 524 -17.73 -11.73 0.84
C TYR A 524 -16.75 -12.51 1.74
N GLY A 525 -16.26 -11.89 2.83
CA GLY A 525 -15.34 -12.46 3.80
C GLY A 525 -16.03 -12.71 5.13
N GLN A 526 -15.35 -12.39 6.24
CA GLN A 526 -15.87 -12.56 7.59
C GLN A 526 -15.99 -11.20 8.31
N LEU A 527 -17.22 -10.78 8.60
CA LEU A 527 -17.52 -9.66 9.49
C LEU A 527 -17.79 -10.20 10.89
N GLY A 528 -17.02 -9.73 11.87
CA GLY A 528 -17.06 -10.14 13.27
C GLY A 528 -16.41 -11.50 13.53
N SER A 529 -16.38 -11.90 14.79
CA SER A 529 -15.74 -13.15 15.22
C SER A 529 -16.56 -13.96 16.22
N ASP A 530 -17.71 -13.43 16.65
CA ASP A 530 -18.57 -14.06 17.62
C ASP A 530 -19.77 -14.75 16.96
N ASN A 531 -19.93 -16.04 17.28
CA ASN A 531 -21.03 -16.84 16.78
C ASN A 531 -22.32 -16.68 17.61
N ASN A 532 -22.28 -16.12 18.82
CA ASN A 532 -23.36 -16.23 19.79
C ASN A 532 -24.07 -14.90 20.12
N GLY A 533 -23.85 -13.85 19.35
CA GLY A 533 -24.61 -12.60 19.42
C GLY A 533 -24.29 -11.70 20.61
N SER A 534 -23.06 -11.75 21.13
CA SER A 534 -22.55 -10.87 22.18
C SER A 534 -21.74 -9.68 21.64
N GLN A 535 -21.16 -9.81 20.44
CA GLN A 535 -20.36 -8.77 19.80
C GLN A 535 -21.21 -7.84 18.91
N GLU A 536 -21.07 -6.53 19.05
CA GLU A 536 -21.52 -5.56 18.05
C GLU A 536 -20.52 -5.45 16.90
N VAL A 537 -20.94 -5.79 15.67
CA VAL A 537 -20.07 -5.74 14.48
C VAL A 537 -20.33 -4.50 13.63
N ILE A 538 -21.56 -3.99 13.59
CA ILE A 538 -21.91 -2.75 12.89
C ILE A 538 -22.71 -1.86 13.84
N VAL A 539 -22.21 -0.65 14.06
CA VAL A 539 -22.90 0.37 14.85
C VAL A 539 -22.98 1.66 14.03
N VAL A 540 -24.20 2.04 13.67
CA VAL A 540 -24.49 3.37 13.11
C VAL A 540 -24.85 4.29 14.28
N GLY A 541 -24.00 5.26 14.57
CA GLY A 541 -24.22 6.24 15.63
C GLY A 541 -25.29 7.27 15.30
N GLU A 542 -25.58 8.15 16.24
CA GLU A 542 -26.63 9.18 16.11
C GLU A 542 -26.43 10.11 14.91
N ASN A 543 -25.17 10.45 14.63
CA ASN A 543 -24.78 11.26 13.47
C ASN A 543 -24.40 10.41 12.24
N GLY A 544 -24.36 9.09 12.42
CA GLY A 544 -23.89 8.13 11.43
C GLY A 544 -24.90 7.88 10.33
N ARG A 545 -24.38 7.63 9.12
CA ARG A 545 -25.19 7.23 7.98
C ARG A 545 -24.43 6.26 7.08
N ILE A 546 -25.10 5.18 6.70
CA ILE A 546 -24.65 4.26 5.66
C ILE A 546 -25.55 4.46 4.44
N ASP A 547 -25.00 5.06 3.39
CA ASP A 547 -25.65 5.28 2.10
C ASP A 547 -25.40 4.10 1.18
N GLY A 548 -26.40 3.23 1.12
CA GLY A 548 -26.39 1.98 0.38
C GLY A 548 -26.66 0.79 1.31
N VAL A 549 -26.86 -0.39 0.71
CA VAL A 549 -27.17 -1.61 1.45
C VAL A 549 -25.94 -2.12 2.22
N VAL A 550 -26.15 -2.66 3.41
CA VAL A 550 -25.21 -3.58 4.06
C VAL A 550 -25.48 -4.98 3.53
N LYS A 551 -24.65 -5.42 2.58
CA LYS A 551 -24.84 -6.67 1.85
C LYS A 551 -23.91 -7.75 2.38
N ASN A 552 -24.45 -8.75 3.07
CA ASN A 552 -23.76 -10.01 3.33
C ASN A 552 -24.05 -10.98 2.17
N ALA A 553 -23.14 -11.05 1.20
CA ALA A 553 -23.34 -11.87 0.01
C ALA A 553 -23.26 -13.38 0.34
N ALA A 554 -23.69 -14.25 -0.58
CA ALA A 554 -23.78 -15.70 -0.36
C ALA A 554 -22.46 -16.39 0.09
N GLY A 555 -21.31 -15.80 -0.22
CA GLY A 555 -20.00 -16.28 0.25
C GLY A 555 -19.50 -15.64 1.56
N GLY A 556 -20.16 -14.59 2.04
CA GLY A 556 -19.81 -13.88 3.26
C GLY A 556 -20.35 -14.54 4.52
N THR A 557 -19.70 -14.26 5.64
CA THR A 557 -20.10 -14.66 7.00
C THR A 557 -20.28 -13.40 7.85
N LEU A 558 -21.41 -13.27 8.53
CA LEU A 558 -21.73 -12.19 9.46
C LEU A 558 -21.90 -12.75 10.88
N GLN A 559 -20.94 -12.46 11.76
CA GLN A 559 -20.81 -12.99 13.12
C GLN A 559 -20.85 -11.84 14.13
N GLY A 560 -22.05 -11.38 14.45
CA GLY A 560 -22.26 -10.31 15.42
C GLY A 560 -23.59 -9.60 15.21
N ASN A 561 -23.80 -8.59 16.04
CA ASN A 561 -25.00 -7.78 16.12
C ASN A 561 -24.87 -6.49 15.30
N ILE A 562 -26.02 -5.97 14.89
CA ILE A 562 -26.14 -4.74 14.11
C ILE A 562 -27.01 -3.77 14.89
N THR A 563 -26.51 -2.56 15.15
CA THR A 563 -27.24 -1.53 15.85
C THR A 563 -27.34 -0.25 15.02
N ASN A 564 -28.56 0.26 14.83
CA ASN A 564 -28.80 1.60 14.32
C ASN A 564 -29.25 2.53 15.45
N LYS A 565 -28.50 3.61 15.68
CA LYS A 565 -28.85 4.73 16.56
C LYS A 565 -29.12 6.01 15.77
N GLY A 566 -28.90 5.99 14.45
CA GLY A 566 -29.06 7.13 13.57
C GLY A 566 -30.51 7.44 13.23
N SER A 567 -30.70 8.56 12.54
CA SER A 567 -32.01 8.99 12.00
C SER A 567 -32.27 8.52 10.57
N SER A 568 -31.26 7.94 9.91
CA SER A 568 -31.36 7.48 8.52
C SER A 568 -31.82 6.03 8.42
N VAL A 569 -32.30 5.65 7.23
CA VAL A 569 -32.63 4.26 6.91
C VAL A 569 -31.34 3.46 6.77
N LEU A 570 -31.25 2.35 7.51
CA LEU A 570 -30.22 1.33 7.33
C LEU A 570 -30.81 0.14 6.57
N GLU A 571 -30.33 -0.09 5.35
CA GLU A 571 -30.76 -1.24 4.54
C GLU A 571 -29.81 -2.43 4.73
N ILE A 572 -30.36 -3.63 4.89
CA ILE A 572 -29.61 -4.88 5.09
C ILE A 572 -30.09 -5.94 4.09
N ASP A 573 -29.16 -6.65 3.46
CA ASP A 573 -29.44 -7.83 2.62
C ASP A 573 -28.49 -8.96 3.01
N ASN A 574 -29.03 -10.03 3.59
CA ASN A 574 -28.27 -11.17 4.07
C ASN A 574 -28.58 -12.45 3.28
N GLN A 575 -27.68 -12.78 2.36
CA GLN A 575 -27.66 -14.04 1.58
C GLN A 575 -26.58 -15.02 2.04
N GLY A 576 -25.64 -14.53 2.85
CA GLY A 576 -24.50 -15.28 3.37
C GLY A 576 -24.82 -16.11 4.61
N LYS A 577 -23.76 -16.55 5.28
CA LYS A 577 -23.84 -17.23 6.58
C LYS A 577 -23.94 -16.22 7.71
N THR A 578 -24.52 -16.64 8.82
CA THR A 578 -24.61 -15.85 10.07
C THR A 578 -24.02 -16.60 11.25
N GLY A 579 -23.78 -15.92 12.37
CA GLY A 579 -23.57 -16.58 13.66
C GLY A 579 -24.83 -17.33 14.12
N ASN A 580 -24.70 -18.26 15.05
CA ASN A 580 -25.80 -19.00 15.69
C ASN A 580 -26.90 -18.08 16.24
N LYS A 581 -26.52 -16.87 16.67
CA LYS A 581 -27.43 -15.81 17.09
C LYS A 581 -26.94 -14.45 16.57
N THR A 582 -27.85 -13.69 15.97
CA THR A 582 -27.64 -12.29 15.59
C THR A 582 -28.74 -11.42 16.17
N VAL A 583 -28.38 -10.32 16.83
CA VAL A 583 -29.32 -9.30 17.29
C VAL A 583 -29.26 -8.09 16.37
N ILE A 584 -30.41 -7.63 15.90
CA ILE A 584 -30.58 -6.41 15.10
C ILE A 584 -31.40 -5.43 15.93
N THR A 585 -30.77 -4.31 16.29
CA THR A 585 -31.35 -3.34 17.22
C THR A 585 -31.54 -2.00 16.54
N ASN A 586 -32.76 -1.44 16.59
CA ASN A 586 -33.01 -0.05 16.22
C ASN A 586 -33.34 0.79 17.45
N ASN A 587 -32.36 1.59 17.89
CA ASN A 587 -32.52 2.54 18.99
C ASN A 587 -32.55 4.00 18.50
N GLY A 588 -32.49 4.21 17.18
CA GLY A 588 -32.57 5.52 16.56
C GLY A 588 -33.99 5.93 16.17
N GLN A 589 -34.10 7.13 15.61
CA GLN A 589 -35.33 7.63 14.99
C GLN A 589 -35.49 7.14 13.53
N GLY A 590 -34.43 6.55 12.97
CA GLY A 590 -34.45 5.98 11.63
C GLY A 590 -35.17 4.62 11.57
N GLU A 591 -35.03 3.95 10.44
CA GLU A 591 -35.61 2.62 10.19
C GLU A 591 -34.51 1.63 9.83
N ILE A 592 -34.66 0.36 10.23
CA ILE A 592 -33.87 -0.74 9.65
C ILE A 592 -34.76 -1.49 8.66
N LYS A 593 -34.37 -1.53 7.39
CA LYS A 593 -35.04 -2.29 6.33
C LYS A 593 -34.22 -3.50 5.93
N ILE A 594 -34.73 -4.69 6.21
CA ILE A 594 -34.07 -5.95 5.87
C ILE A 594 -34.73 -6.49 4.61
N LYS A 595 -34.01 -6.40 3.48
CA LYS A 595 -34.51 -6.81 2.16
C LYS A 595 -34.66 -8.32 2.04
N ASP A 596 -33.67 -9.05 2.55
CA ASP A 596 -33.74 -10.51 2.64
C ASP A 596 -32.90 -10.97 3.84
N TRP A 597 -33.42 -11.94 4.56
CA TRP A 597 -32.70 -12.64 5.60
C TRP A 597 -32.71 -14.14 5.35
N LYS A 598 -31.53 -14.69 5.08
CA LYS A 598 -31.35 -16.13 4.94
C LYS A 598 -31.22 -16.81 6.30
N LEU A 599 -32.12 -17.75 6.59
CA LEU A 599 -32.01 -18.69 7.71
C LEU A 599 -31.31 -19.97 7.27
N GLU A 600 -30.42 -20.46 8.12
CA GLU A 600 -29.66 -21.69 7.95
C GLU A 600 -29.61 -22.47 9.27
N ASN A 601 -29.18 -23.73 9.23
CA ASN A 601 -29.07 -24.56 10.42
C ASN A 601 -27.94 -24.07 11.35
N GLN A 602 -28.14 -24.22 12.65
CA GLN A 602 -27.14 -24.02 13.69
C GLN A 602 -25.89 -24.87 13.41
N ASP A 603 -24.71 -24.33 13.73
CA ASP A 603 -23.43 -25.00 13.44
C ASP A 603 -23.22 -26.29 14.27
N ASN A 604 -23.99 -26.46 15.35
CA ASN A 604 -23.91 -27.60 16.26
C ASN A 604 -24.60 -28.89 15.75
N GLY A 605 -25.20 -28.88 14.56
CA GLY A 605 -25.84 -30.07 13.97
C GLY A 605 -27.16 -30.49 14.63
N SER A 606 -27.74 -29.66 15.51
CA SER A 606 -29.00 -29.95 16.22
C SER A 606 -30.26 -30.00 15.33
N GLY A 607 -30.15 -29.57 14.06
CA GLY A 607 -31.30 -29.42 13.16
C GLY A 607 -32.21 -28.22 13.51
N ASN A 608 -31.78 -27.37 14.45
CA ASN A 608 -32.43 -26.08 14.72
C ASN A 608 -31.88 -25.00 13.78
N LEU A 609 -32.68 -23.98 13.51
CA LEU A 609 -32.29 -22.83 12.70
C LEU A 609 -31.50 -21.80 13.53
N LYS A 610 -30.62 -21.05 12.87
CA LYS A 610 -29.93 -19.88 13.43
C LYS A 610 -30.94 -18.80 13.80
N THR A 611 -30.69 -18.10 14.90
CA THR A 611 -31.64 -17.14 15.46
C THR A 611 -31.30 -15.72 15.01
N VAL A 612 -32.33 -14.98 14.58
CA VAL A 612 -32.27 -13.52 14.45
C VAL A 612 -33.26 -12.88 15.41
N GLN A 613 -32.77 -11.94 16.22
CA GLN A 613 -33.53 -11.25 17.25
C GLN A 613 -33.69 -9.76 16.86
N PHE A 614 -34.92 -9.27 16.82
CA PHE A 614 -35.23 -7.87 16.51
C PHE A 614 -35.57 -7.10 17.78
N GLU A 615 -34.80 -6.06 18.09
CA GLU A 615 -34.89 -5.30 19.35
C GLU A 615 -34.91 -3.79 19.14
N GLY A 616 -35.26 -3.07 20.21
CA GLY A 616 -35.21 -1.61 20.29
C GLY A 616 -36.57 -0.96 20.10
N ASN A 617 -36.56 0.37 20.06
CA ASN A 617 -37.78 1.19 20.01
C ASN A 617 -38.12 1.69 18.60
N GLY A 618 -37.14 1.71 17.70
CA GLY A 618 -37.31 2.16 16.32
C GLY A 618 -37.93 1.09 15.41
N ASN A 619 -38.32 1.51 14.20
CA ASN A 619 -38.96 0.63 13.23
C ASN A 619 -37.97 -0.36 12.62
N ILE A 620 -38.36 -1.63 12.50
CA ILE A 620 -37.61 -2.69 11.83
C ILE A 620 -38.59 -3.41 10.90
N THR A 621 -38.24 -3.56 9.63
CA THR A 621 -39.06 -4.28 8.64
C THR A 621 -38.24 -5.39 7.97
N LEU A 622 -38.87 -6.53 7.71
CA LEU A 622 -38.31 -7.65 6.97
C LEU A 622 -39.16 -7.91 5.73
N GLU A 623 -38.60 -7.67 4.54
CA GLU A 623 -39.31 -7.84 3.27
C GLU A 623 -39.37 -9.32 2.85
N LYS A 624 -38.26 -10.04 3.01
CA LYS A 624 -38.13 -11.43 2.58
C LYS A 624 -37.37 -12.28 3.58
N LEU A 625 -37.84 -13.50 3.78
CA LEU A 625 -37.20 -14.54 4.58
C LEU A 625 -36.89 -15.74 3.68
N THR A 626 -35.61 -16.06 3.53
CA THR A 626 -35.17 -17.20 2.73
C THR A 626 -34.77 -18.36 3.65
N ILE A 627 -35.48 -19.47 3.58
CA ILE A 627 -35.20 -20.67 4.39
C ILE A 627 -34.34 -21.62 3.57
N ASN A 628 -33.12 -21.89 4.06
CA ASN A 628 -32.17 -22.78 3.43
C ASN A 628 -31.99 -24.10 4.20
N GLU A 629 -33.09 -24.80 4.40
CA GLU A 629 -33.16 -26.16 4.96
C GLU A 629 -34.19 -26.97 4.13
N GLY A 630 -33.91 -28.26 3.90
CA GLY A 630 -34.70 -29.11 3.00
C GLY A 630 -36.06 -29.53 3.55
N ASN A 631 -36.19 -29.70 4.88
CA ASN A 631 -37.40 -30.11 5.60
C ASN A 631 -37.54 -29.30 6.90
N THR A 632 -38.02 -28.06 6.79
CA THR A 632 -38.28 -27.18 7.94
C THR A 632 -39.76 -27.21 8.33
N ASP A 633 -40.05 -27.25 9.62
CA ASP A 633 -41.39 -26.97 10.18
C ASP A 633 -41.51 -25.47 10.52
N ILE A 634 -42.68 -24.89 10.30
CA ILE A 634 -43.00 -23.49 10.66
C ILE A 634 -42.67 -23.14 12.11
N THR A 635 -42.75 -24.10 13.04
CA THR A 635 -42.41 -23.91 14.46
C THR A 635 -40.93 -23.55 14.62
N LYS A 636 -40.04 -24.24 13.90
CA LYS A 636 -38.60 -23.92 13.91
C LYS A 636 -38.32 -22.53 13.33
N VAL A 637 -39.06 -22.13 12.30
CA VAL A 637 -38.95 -20.79 11.72
C VAL A 637 -39.42 -19.74 12.72
N ALA A 638 -40.55 -19.99 13.40
CA ALA A 638 -41.09 -19.09 14.42
C ALA A 638 -40.13 -18.95 15.62
N ASP A 639 -39.49 -20.04 16.05
CA ASP A 639 -38.50 -20.04 17.13
C ASP A 639 -37.19 -19.34 16.75
N ALA A 640 -36.84 -19.36 15.46
CA ALA A 640 -35.67 -18.67 14.92
C ALA A 640 -35.83 -17.15 14.88
N ILE A 641 -37.07 -16.64 14.81
CA ILE A 641 -37.37 -15.21 14.79
C ILE A 641 -37.78 -14.74 16.18
N GLN A 642 -36.91 -13.97 16.83
CA GLN A 642 -37.07 -13.58 18.23
C GLN A 642 -37.10 -12.06 18.42
N GLY A 643 -37.37 -11.65 19.66
CA GLY A 643 -37.21 -10.29 20.13
C GLY A 643 -38.49 -9.47 20.23
N SER A 644 -38.40 -8.31 20.89
CA SER A 644 -39.53 -7.42 21.17
C SER A 644 -40.20 -6.88 19.91
N LYS A 645 -39.43 -6.73 18.81
CA LYS A 645 -39.90 -6.20 17.53
C LYS A 645 -40.28 -7.26 16.49
N LYS A 646 -40.32 -8.53 16.86
CA LYS A 646 -40.55 -9.62 15.90
C LYS A 646 -41.85 -9.50 15.11
N ALA A 647 -42.96 -9.14 15.76
CA ALA A 647 -44.28 -9.06 15.10
C ALA A 647 -44.33 -7.91 14.09
N GLU A 648 -43.74 -6.77 14.42
CA GLU A 648 -43.62 -5.61 13.53
C GLU A 648 -42.71 -5.95 12.33
N ALA A 649 -41.56 -6.58 12.60
CA ALA A 649 -40.60 -6.95 11.57
C ALA A 649 -41.20 -7.89 10.52
N VAL A 650 -41.98 -8.90 10.94
CA VAL A 650 -42.46 -9.95 10.03
C VAL A 650 -43.84 -9.73 9.40
N ALA A 651 -44.51 -8.61 9.70
CA ALA A 651 -45.92 -8.38 9.35
C ALA A 651 -46.24 -8.51 7.85
N HIS A 652 -45.27 -8.21 6.98
CA HIS A 652 -45.43 -8.25 5.52
C HIS A 652 -44.33 -9.07 4.82
N THR A 653 -43.68 -9.99 5.55
CA THR A 653 -42.55 -10.76 5.03
C THR A 653 -43.00 -11.83 4.04
N GLN A 654 -42.33 -11.87 2.89
CA GLN A 654 -42.43 -12.99 1.95
C GLN A 654 -41.52 -14.13 2.39
N VAL A 655 -42.07 -15.33 2.60
CA VAL A 655 -41.29 -16.52 2.95
C VAL A 655 -41.00 -17.36 1.71
N GLN A 656 -39.73 -17.65 1.44
CA GLN A 656 -39.27 -18.48 0.31
C GLN A 656 -38.40 -19.64 0.80
N THR A 657 -38.59 -20.84 0.24
CA THR A 657 -37.68 -22.00 0.45
C THR A 657 -36.68 -22.12 -0.70
N SER A 658 -35.44 -22.47 -0.41
CA SER A 658 -34.29 -22.37 -1.34
C SER A 658 -34.22 -23.41 -2.46
N GLY A 659 -35.28 -24.20 -2.72
CA GLY A 659 -35.21 -25.35 -3.63
C GLY A 659 -36.42 -25.60 -4.55
N GLY A 660 -37.43 -24.73 -4.60
CA GLY A 660 -38.62 -24.90 -5.45
C GLY A 660 -39.56 -26.07 -5.09
N ASN A 661 -39.06 -27.07 -4.35
CA ASN A 661 -39.78 -28.27 -3.89
C ASN A 661 -39.85 -28.39 -2.35
N GLY A 662 -39.21 -27.48 -1.60
CA GLY A 662 -39.25 -27.50 -0.14
C GLY A 662 -40.61 -27.01 0.36
N ALA A 663 -41.48 -27.93 0.76
CA ALA A 663 -42.73 -27.58 1.43
C ALA A 663 -42.42 -27.05 2.83
N VAL A 664 -42.94 -25.87 3.19
CA VAL A 664 -43.03 -25.47 4.59
C VAL A 664 -44.19 -26.25 5.18
N THR A 665 -43.90 -27.27 5.99
CA THR A 665 -44.94 -28.07 6.63
C THR A 665 -45.51 -27.27 7.80
N ILE A 666 -46.81 -26.99 7.76
CA ILE A 666 -47.55 -26.39 8.88
C ILE A 666 -48.17 -27.56 9.66
N THR A 667 -47.61 -27.91 10.82
CA THR A 667 -48.18 -28.93 11.70
C THR A 667 -49.03 -28.25 12.77
N GLY A 668 -50.36 -28.36 12.66
CA GLY A 668 -51.30 -27.77 13.63
C GLY A 668 -52.75 -27.80 13.18
N ASP A 669 -53.68 -27.68 14.12
CA ASP A 669 -55.11 -27.51 13.84
C ASP A 669 -55.34 -26.13 13.19
N LEU A 670 -55.29 -26.09 11.85
CA LEU A 670 -55.44 -24.88 11.04
C LEU A 670 -56.80 -24.18 11.25
N LEU A 671 -57.79 -24.87 11.83
CA LEU A 671 -59.14 -24.33 12.01
C LEU A 671 -59.27 -23.35 13.17
N ARG A 672 -58.34 -23.35 14.13
CA ARG A 672 -58.54 -22.61 15.40
C ARG A 672 -57.92 -21.21 15.45
N GLY A 673 -57.24 -20.76 14.41
CA GLY A 673 -56.63 -19.43 14.45
C GLY A 673 -56.05 -18.85 13.16
N LEU A 674 -56.21 -19.50 12.00
CA LEU A 674 -55.59 -19.03 10.76
C LEU A 674 -56.61 -18.40 9.82
N VAL A 675 -56.62 -17.06 9.74
CA VAL A 675 -57.12 -16.34 8.56
C VAL A 675 -56.03 -16.42 7.49
N ALA A 676 -55.77 -17.62 6.97
CA ALA A 676 -55.03 -17.74 5.73
C ALA A 676 -56.02 -17.42 4.61
N ASN A 677 -55.70 -16.41 3.81
CA ASN A 677 -56.42 -16.16 2.56
C ASN A 677 -56.03 -17.26 1.55
N ILE A 678 -56.47 -18.50 1.83
CA ILE A 678 -56.39 -19.60 0.89
C ILE A 678 -57.40 -19.26 -0.19
N ASP A 679 -56.94 -19.02 -1.42
CA ASP A 679 -57.80 -18.90 -2.59
C ASP A 679 -58.43 -20.28 -2.87
N GLY A 680 -59.45 -20.61 -2.07
CA GLY A 680 -60.12 -21.90 -2.07
C GLY A 680 -60.70 -22.25 -3.44
N SER A 681 -60.94 -21.25 -4.30
CA SER A 681 -61.40 -21.46 -5.66
C SER A 681 -60.36 -22.17 -6.53
N LYS A 682 -59.06 -21.80 -6.42
CA LYS A 682 -57.96 -22.42 -7.18
C LYS A 682 -57.57 -23.77 -6.63
N THR A 683 -57.52 -23.91 -5.32
CA THR A 683 -57.17 -25.19 -4.67
C THR A 683 -58.29 -26.22 -4.87
N ALA A 684 -59.56 -25.84 -4.73
CA ALA A 684 -60.68 -26.72 -5.01
C ALA A 684 -60.81 -27.03 -6.51
N ALA A 685 -60.57 -26.06 -7.41
CA ALA A 685 -60.57 -26.35 -8.84
C ALA A 685 -59.45 -27.31 -9.24
N ALA A 686 -58.24 -27.17 -8.68
CA ALA A 686 -57.14 -28.10 -8.95
C ALA A 686 -57.42 -29.52 -8.41
N ALA A 687 -58.01 -29.62 -7.21
CA ALA A 687 -58.41 -30.90 -6.63
C ALA A 687 -59.54 -31.56 -7.43
N LEU A 688 -60.60 -30.81 -7.74
CA LEU A 688 -61.73 -31.29 -8.55
C LEU A 688 -61.28 -31.70 -9.95
N ASN A 689 -60.38 -30.96 -10.58
CA ASN A 689 -59.89 -31.30 -11.91
C ASN A 689 -59.04 -32.59 -11.88
N ARG A 690 -58.23 -32.82 -10.83
CA ARG A 690 -57.53 -34.10 -10.62
C ARG A 690 -58.51 -35.25 -10.40
N THR A 691 -59.54 -35.06 -9.58
CA THR A 691 -60.57 -36.08 -9.33
C THR A 691 -61.39 -36.38 -10.59
N LEU A 692 -61.72 -35.35 -11.38
CA LEU A 692 -62.47 -35.49 -12.63
C LEU A 692 -61.64 -36.23 -13.68
N ILE A 693 -60.36 -35.90 -13.83
CA ILE A 693 -59.43 -36.61 -14.73
C ILE A 693 -59.27 -38.06 -14.29
N ALA A 694 -59.05 -38.33 -13.00
CA ALA A 694 -58.95 -39.70 -12.48
C ALA A 694 -60.22 -40.52 -12.74
N THR A 695 -61.40 -39.91 -12.54
CA THR A 695 -62.69 -40.57 -12.79
C THR A 695 -62.92 -40.79 -14.28
N ALA A 696 -62.56 -39.84 -15.13
CA ALA A 696 -62.68 -39.95 -16.59
C ALA A 696 -61.75 -41.04 -17.14
N THR A 697 -60.50 -41.10 -16.66
CA THR A 697 -59.53 -42.15 -17.02
C THR A 697 -60.02 -43.52 -16.56
N ALA A 698 -60.51 -43.66 -15.32
CA ALA A 698 -61.08 -44.92 -14.84
C ALA A 698 -62.28 -45.40 -15.67
N ARG A 699 -63.15 -44.46 -16.09
CA ARG A 699 -64.27 -44.76 -17.00
C ARG A 699 -63.81 -45.17 -18.40
N ALA A 700 -62.80 -44.52 -18.96
CA ALA A 700 -62.23 -44.88 -20.26
C ALA A 700 -61.62 -46.28 -20.23
N THR A 701 -60.82 -46.60 -19.21
CA THR A 701 -60.23 -47.93 -19.02
C THR A 701 -61.31 -49.01 -18.84
N PHE A 702 -62.40 -48.71 -18.11
CA PHE A 702 -63.54 -49.62 -17.99
C PHE A 702 -64.22 -49.87 -19.34
N LEU A 703 -64.48 -48.81 -20.12
CA LEU A 703 -65.09 -48.93 -21.45
C LEU A 703 -64.21 -49.73 -22.41
N ASP A 704 -62.90 -49.46 -22.45
CA ASP A 704 -61.95 -50.21 -23.29
C ASP A 704 -61.89 -51.69 -22.89
N THR A 705 -61.94 -51.98 -21.59
CA THR A 705 -61.95 -53.37 -21.09
C THR A 705 -63.25 -54.09 -21.45
N VAL A 706 -64.40 -53.43 -21.31
CA VAL A 706 -65.71 -54.01 -21.66
C VAL A 706 -65.85 -54.18 -23.17
N MET A 707 -65.45 -53.19 -23.96
CA MET A 707 -65.49 -53.26 -25.43
C MET A 707 -64.48 -54.28 -25.97
N GLY A 708 -63.27 -54.36 -25.42
CA GLY A 708 -62.28 -55.38 -25.77
C GLY A 708 -62.78 -56.80 -25.49
N ASN A 709 -63.43 -57.03 -24.35
CA ASN A 709 -64.04 -58.32 -24.03
C ASN A 709 -65.26 -58.65 -24.91
N ALA A 710 -66.10 -57.66 -25.23
CA ALA A 710 -67.23 -57.83 -26.14
C ALA A 710 -66.78 -58.16 -27.57
N LEU A 711 -65.75 -57.47 -28.08
CA LEU A 711 -65.17 -57.72 -29.40
C LEU A 711 -64.49 -59.09 -29.48
N ASN A 712 -63.78 -59.52 -28.44
CA ASN A 712 -63.24 -60.88 -28.34
C ASN A 712 -64.36 -61.94 -28.36
N THR A 713 -65.46 -61.69 -27.67
CA THR A 713 -66.64 -62.58 -27.65
C THR A 713 -67.31 -62.64 -29.03
N LEU A 714 -67.43 -61.50 -29.72
CA LEU A 714 -67.99 -61.42 -31.07
C LEU A 714 -67.08 -62.11 -32.10
N SER A 715 -65.75 -61.95 -31.98
CA SER A 715 -64.75 -62.66 -32.79
C SER A 715 -64.85 -64.18 -32.60
N PHE A 716 -65.04 -64.64 -31.35
CA PHE A 716 -65.24 -66.05 -31.02
C PHE A 716 -66.52 -66.64 -31.62
N LEU A 717 -67.59 -65.86 -31.68
CA LEU A 717 -68.85 -66.22 -32.34
C LEU A 717 -68.71 -66.24 -33.88
N HIS A 718 -68.01 -65.27 -34.46
CA HIS A 718 -67.82 -65.19 -35.91
C HIS A 718 -66.91 -66.29 -36.47
N HIS A 719 -65.96 -66.80 -35.67
CA HIS A 719 -65.08 -67.93 -36.04
C HIS A 719 -65.74 -69.32 -35.90
N ARG A 720 -66.99 -69.42 -35.44
CA ARG A 720 -67.72 -70.70 -35.31
C ARG A 720 -69.03 -70.79 -36.10
N ALA A 721 -69.21 -69.96 -37.14
CA ALA A 721 -70.40 -70.04 -38.01
C ALA A 721 -70.41 -71.25 -38.99
N SER A 722 -69.59 -72.28 -38.78
CA SER A 722 -69.65 -73.51 -39.59
C SER A 722 -69.25 -74.77 -38.84
N SER A 723 -69.91 -75.07 -37.70
CA SER A 723 -70.14 -76.46 -37.26
C SER A 723 -71.00 -76.50 -35.99
N SER A 724 -72.01 -77.36 -36.02
CA SER A 724 -73.03 -77.59 -34.99
C SER A 724 -72.49 -77.68 -33.56
N LEU A 725 -73.25 -77.19 -32.58
CA LEU A 725 -73.19 -77.78 -31.24
C LEU A 725 -74.53 -77.59 -30.51
N GLY A 726 -75.25 -78.69 -30.36
CA GLY A 726 -76.29 -78.82 -29.35
C GLY A 726 -75.70 -79.01 -27.95
N SER A 727 -76.53 -78.72 -26.95
CA SER A 727 -76.39 -79.16 -25.56
C SER A 727 -75.11 -78.75 -24.81
N TYR A 728 -75.11 -77.60 -24.13
CA TYR A 728 -74.48 -77.45 -22.81
C TYR A 728 -75.22 -76.44 -21.93
N LYS A 729 -75.45 -76.84 -20.67
CA LYS A 729 -76.05 -76.08 -19.55
C LYS A 729 -75.33 -74.75 -19.29
N ASN A 730 -76.12 -73.74 -18.91
CA ASN A 730 -75.76 -72.51 -18.18
C ASN A 730 -74.26 -72.29 -17.95
N ALA A 731 -73.57 -71.69 -18.92
CA ALA A 731 -72.37 -70.91 -18.64
C ALA A 731 -72.80 -69.45 -18.52
N ASN A 732 -72.68 -68.88 -17.32
CA ASN A 732 -72.96 -67.47 -17.05
C ASN A 732 -72.14 -66.58 -18.00
N LEU A 733 -72.83 -65.97 -18.95
CA LEU A 733 -72.34 -64.98 -19.92
C LEU A 733 -72.24 -63.57 -19.31
N TYR A 734 -72.03 -63.48 -18.00
CA TYR A 734 -71.69 -62.23 -17.34
C TYR A 734 -70.21 -62.30 -16.97
N ALA A 735 -69.44 -61.34 -17.50
CA ALA A 735 -68.11 -61.03 -17.00
C ALA A 735 -68.13 -61.12 -15.47
N ASN A 736 -67.23 -61.90 -14.89
CA ASN A 736 -67.14 -62.11 -13.45
C ASN A 736 -67.03 -60.74 -12.75
N ALA A 737 -68.16 -60.21 -12.28
CA ALA A 737 -68.26 -58.88 -11.69
C ALA A 737 -67.39 -58.75 -10.43
N THR A 738 -66.99 -59.87 -9.84
CA THR A 738 -66.09 -59.95 -8.69
C THR A 738 -64.66 -59.52 -9.05
N THR A 739 -64.18 -59.83 -10.26
CA THR A 739 -62.85 -59.40 -10.72
C THR A 739 -62.82 -57.91 -11.05
N ILE A 740 -63.91 -57.40 -11.65
CA ILE A 740 -64.08 -55.96 -11.98
C ILE A 740 -64.19 -55.09 -10.71
N ARG A 741 -64.89 -55.59 -9.68
CA ARG A 741 -65.02 -54.88 -8.38
C ARG A 741 -63.68 -54.77 -7.65
N ASN A 742 -62.81 -55.79 -7.73
CA ASN A 742 -61.50 -55.76 -7.07
C ASN A 742 -60.50 -54.83 -7.77
N ASP A 743 -60.55 -54.69 -9.10
CA ASP A 743 -59.71 -53.71 -9.82
C ASP A 743 -60.17 -52.26 -9.56
N LEU A 744 -61.47 -52.02 -9.44
CA LEU A 744 -62.01 -50.68 -9.15
C LEU A 744 -61.76 -50.23 -7.70
N LEU A 745 -61.79 -51.16 -6.73
CA LEU A 745 -61.57 -50.86 -5.31
C LEU A 745 -60.08 -50.84 -4.90
N SER A 746 -59.18 -51.49 -5.66
CA SER A 746 -57.74 -51.44 -5.37
C SER A 746 -57.10 -50.10 -5.73
N GLN A 747 -57.67 -49.35 -6.69
CA GLN A 747 -57.18 -48.02 -7.08
C GLN A 747 -57.75 -46.87 -6.25
N SER A 748 -58.90 -47.07 -5.58
CA SER A 748 -59.51 -46.04 -4.72
C SER A 748 -58.97 -46.01 -3.29
N SER A 749 -58.32 -47.08 -2.81
CA SER A 749 -57.85 -47.20 -1.42
C SER A 749 -56.42 -46.69 -1.19
N SER A 750 -55.73 -46.20 -2.22
CA SER A 750 -54.35 -45.69 -2.15
C SER A 750 -54.24 -44.16 -2.10
N TYR A 751 -55.35 -43.43 -2.00
CA TYR A 751 -55.39 -41.96 -1.98
C TYR A 751 -56.28 -41.36 -0.87
N ALA A 752 -56.35 -42.02 0.29
CA ALA A 752 -56.91 -41.43 1.52
C ALA A 752 -55.77 -41.01 2.46
#